data_AF-A0A661UDR4-F1
#
_entry.id   AF-A0A661UDR4-F1
#
_cell.length_a   1.000
_cell.length_b   1.000
_cell.length_c   1.000
_cell.angle_alpha   90.00
_cell.angle_beta   90.00
_cell.angle_gamma   90.00
#
_symmetry.space_group_name_H-M   'P 1'
#
loop_
_entity.id
_entity.type
_entity.pdbx_description
1 polymer ?
#
loop_
_entity_poly.entity_id
_entity_poly.type
_entity_poly.pdbx_seq_one_letter_code
_entity_poly.pdbx_strand_id
1 'polypeptide(L)'
;ADAAIGRISFNSLFEFQSIVDKIMHYEKFPYLDNTAWYRKSLMVGDPSYSGISTVITKRSIKEMIDRETGYFNQQEVYSGGFVTQMRNGFNGGISYFNYRGYLGMSGWNNSDTNNLNNGYMLPFVVTITCGTGSFEGTSDATTEAFLKAGSPGAPKGGIGSIGTATWGTHTCFNNCVDAGVYYGIFTDKIYTMGGSLLRGKLNLYLNYPDNPNNKVNIFSVWNNLMGDPGLELWTDIPKELIVNCDPEISIGTNYFSVMVKDTSQNPVANAWVTLLKDNDEIFASAFTDDDGEVILPVYAASTGSANLTVTAHNFIPYLETIDIIQSNEFVNVVNIAIDDDNSGSSSGNDDGNVNPGENIELIIGLRNFGNNEVNGVSAVLSTDNEFVTISDDSEEFGSIPAGATVSTEDDFDFSVSSNVVGGTEIIFNLLISDESGNEWNDNIFITVEGANLYPRDYIVDDGNNGILEPGEVSDFMVSLENTGSVTAQNVTAILSCENELLTVEDSIGFFTSINAGGESVNNSDKFVLNANNQLIPGSQIPLKLHLTNENGYDSEISFLVSVGVVTANDPLGPDAYGYYCYDSGDSDYNLAPVYNWIEIDPSYGGNGTIISLSDNGNSGDVETINLPFDIYFYGNHYETISVCSNGWIAPGQTSQFSFMNWHLPGPLGPSPMIAPFWDDLRVVSGAHVCSYYDENLHYFVVEWSHLLNEYNNASETFEVIIYDPEFYPTPTGDADIHFQYHTFNNVDQGSYSGGYVSHGEYATVGLEDPSGTIGLEYTYSNDYPAAAHTIQNNFALYFTTKISTIMNPPVAQLNHDEFNFALSVGESASQTLQITNLGEANLIYNIVKDYQDDSILLRDSGGPDGYGYFWNDSNEPDGPEFNWRDISGVGTEVNFTHNDVGTNLIPLGFTFNFYGVDYDSFRINPNGWIGFGNDNTEWTNTSIPSS
;
A
#
# COMPACT_ATOMS: atom_id res chain seq x y z
N ALA A 1 13.15 10.38 0.63
CA ALA A 1 13.94 11.60 0.35
C ALA A 1 13.18 12.77 0.95
N ASP A 2 13.86 13.71 1.59
CA ASP A 2 13.20 14.81 2.31
C ASP A 2 12.69 15.92 1.37
N ALA A 3 13.09 15.89 0.08
CA ALA A 3 12.67 16.83 -0.95
C ALA A 3 12.72 16.22 -2.36
N ALA A 4 11.88 16.72 -3.26
CA ALA A 4 11.96 16.47 -4.70
C ALA A 4 13.00 17.39 -5.35
N ILE A 5 13.92 16.82 -6.13
CA ILE A 5 15.10 17.55 -6.65
C ILE A 5 15.11 17.55 -8.19
N GLY A 6 15.29 18.73 -8.78
CA GLY A 6 15.53 18.95 -10.20
C GLY A 6 16.67 19.94 -10.42
N ARG A 7 17.26 19.93 -11.62
CA ARG A 7 18.37 20.82 -11.98
C ARG A 7 18.04 21.62 -13.25
N ILE A 8 18.06 22.95 -13.14
CA ILE A 8 18.11 23.85 -14.30
C ILE A 8 19.57 23.93 -14.78
N SER A 9 19.96 23.06 -15.72
CA SER A 9 21.32 23.03 -16.25
C SER A 9 21.48 23.94 -17.47
N PHE A 10 22.50 24.80 -17.47
CA PHE A 10 22.84 25.72 -18.57
C PHE A 10 24.32 26.13 -18.51
N ASN A 11 24.89 26.44 -19.67
CA ASN A 11 26.27 26.91 -19.84
C ASN A 11 26.36 28.39 -20.23
N SER A 12 25.23 29.01 -20.58
CA SER A 12 25.16 30.42 -20.97
C SER A 12 23.85 31.06 -20.52
N LEU A 13 23.84 32.40 -20.41
CA LEU A 13 22.61 33.15 -20.12
C LEU A 13 21.53 32.92 -21.18
N PHE A 14 21.93 32.71 -22.43
CA PHE A 14 20.99 32.44 -23.53
C PHE A 14 20.27 31.09 -23.36
N GLU A 15 20.99 30.05 -22.93
CA GLU A 15 20.39 28.76 -22.59
C GLU A 15 19.45 28.90 -21.38
N PHE A 16 19.88 29.60 -20.33
CA PHE A 16 19.01 29.87 -19.18
C PHE A 16 17.72 30.58 -19.58
N GLN A 17 17.81 31.63 -20.40
CA GLN A 17 16.65 32.33 -20.95
C GLN A 17 15.75 31.40 -21.78
N SER A 18 16.33 30.49 -22.56
CA SER A 18 15.56 29.51 -23.35
C SER A 18 14.80 28.53 -22.46
N ILE A 19 15.40 28.09 -21.35
CA ILE A 19 14.76 27.18 -20.40
C ILE A 19 13.63 27.89 -19.64
N VAL A 20 13.90 29.09 -19.12
CA VAL A 20 12.88 29.90 -18.42
C VAL A 20 11.72 30.22 -19.36
N ASP A 21 12.00 30.60 -20.61
CA ASP A 21 10.96 30.88 -21.60
C ASP A 21 10.05 29.68 -21.85
N LYS A 22 10.61 28.47 -21.95
CA LYS A 22 9.82 27.22 -22.04
C LYS A 22 8.94 27.00 -20.82
N ILE A 23 9.49 27.14 -19.61
CA ILE A 23 8.76 26.96 -18.34
C ILE A 23 7.59 27.94 -18.28
N MET A 24 7.87 29.24 -18.48
CA MET A 24 6.83 30.27 -18.44
C MET A 24 5.74 30.04 -19.49
N HIS A 25 6.08 29.61 -20.70
CA HIS A 25 5.05 29.30 -21.71
C HIS A 25 4.29 28.01 -21.39
N TYR A 26 4.94 27.00 -20.81
CA TYR A 26 4.26 25.75 -20.46
C TYR A 26 3.25 25.97 -19.32
N GLU A 27 3.63 26.69 -18.27
CA GLU A 27 2.81 26.89 -17.07
C GLU A 27 1.79 28.02 -17.25
N LYS A 28 2.19 29.16 -17.82
CA LYS A 28 1.36 30.38 -17.84
C LYS A 28 0.71 30.67 -19.20
N PHE A 29 1.31 30.24 -20.30
CA PHE A 29 0.81 30.54 -21.65
C PHE A 29 0.78 29.28 -22.54
N PRO A 30 0.04 28.24 -22.13
CA PRO A 30 0.11 26.93 -22.78
C PRO A 30 -0.24 27.02 -24.27
N TYR A 31 0.39 26.16 -25.07
CA TYR A 31 0.17 26.15 -26.51
C TYR A 31 -1.17 25.50 -26.88
N LEU A 32 -2.10 26.30 -27.42
CA LEU A 32 -3.48 25.87 -27.72
C LEU A 32 -3.82 25.78 -29.21
N ASP A 33 -2.96 26.23 -30.13
CA ASP A 33 -3.24 26.17 -31.57
C ASP A 33 -3.43 24.74 -32.10
N ASN A 34 -2.83 23.75 -31.43
CA ASN A 34 -3.01 22.33 -31.70
C ASN A 34 -3.12 21.57 -30.38
N THR A 35 -4.32 21.52 -29.78
CA THR A 35 -4.56 20.88 -28.47
C THR A 35 -4.42 19.35 -28.48
N ALA A 36 -4.42 18.70 -29.64
CA ALA A 36 -4.34 17.25 -29.72
C ALA A 36 -3.03 16.66 -29.15
N TRP A 37 -1.98 17.47 -28.99
CA TRP A 37 -0.71 17.03 -28.40
C TRP A 37 -0.84 16.67 -26.90
N TYR A 38 -1.74 17.33 -26.17
CA TYR A 38 -1.93 17.13 -24.72
C TYR A 38 -2.27 15.67 -24.37
N ARG A 39 -2.99 15.01 -25.28
CA ARG A 39 -3.46 13.62 -25.15
C ARG A 39 -2.66 12.64 -26.00
N LYS A 40 -1.41 12.96 -26.34
CA LYS A 40 -0.53 12.07 -27.09
C LYS A 40 0.74 11.75 -26.30
N SER A 41 1.18 10.51 -26.41
CA SER A 41 2.48 10.09 -25.90
C SER A 41 3.22 9.23 -26.92
N LEU A 42 4.53 9.12 -26.76
CA LEU A 42 5.38 8.27 -27.58
C LEU A 42 6.14 7.30 -26.67
N MET A 43 5.83 6.01 -26.82
CA MET A 43 6.39 4.89 -26.07
C MET A 43 7.38 4.12 -26.93
N VAL A 44 8.67 4.21 -26.61
CA VAL A 44 9.75 3.58 -27.38
C VAL A 44 10.47 2.54 -26.52
N GLY A 45 10.41 1.29 -26.96
CA GLY A 45 11.14 0.16 -26.37
C GLY A 45 12.05 -0.47 -27.41
N ASP A 46 13.37 -0.34 -27.28
CA ASP A 46 14.33 -1.02 -28.16
C ASP A 46 14.83 -2.32 -27.51
N PRO A 47 14.39 -3.50 -27.98
CA PRO A 47 14.77 -4.77 -27.40
C PRO A 47 16.16 -5.26 -27.84
N SER A 48 16.80 -4.61 -28.82
CA SER A 48 17.97 -5.14 -29.55
C SER A 48 19.16 -5.52 -28.66
N TYR A 49 19.33 -4.83 -27.53
CA TYR A 49 20.42 -5.08 -26.58
C TYR A 49 19.94 -5.21 -25.13
N SER A 50 18.86 -4.52 -24.77
CA SER A 50 18.33 -4.50 -23.40
C SER A 50 17.23 -5.55 -23.17
N GLY A 51 16.92 -6.38 -24.16
CA GLY A 51 15.92 -7.44 -24.08
C GLY A 51 14.49 -6.97 -24.29
N ILE A 52 13.57 -7.92 -24.44
CA ILE A 52 12.15 -7.66 -24.74
C ILE A 52 11.43 -6.93 -23.61
N SER A 53 11.95 -6.97 -22.37
CA SER A 53 11.36 -6.29 -21.23
C SER A 53 11.26 -4.77 -21.40
N THR A 54 12.05 -4.15 -22.29
CA THR A 54 11.89 -2.74 -22.64
C THR A 54 10.56 -2.46 -23.36
N VAL A 55 10.09 -3.40 -24.18
CA VAL A 55 8.79 -3.35 -24.86
C VAL A 55 7.66 -3.61 -23.86
N ILE A 56 7.82 -4.64 -23.03
CA ILE A 56 6.85 -5.00 -21.98
C ILE A 56 6.60 -3.82 -21.04
N THR A 57 7.67 -3.15 -20.56
CA THR A 57 7.56 -1.95 -19.70
C THR A 57 6.72 -0.85 -20.36
N LYS A 58 6.88 -0.65 -21.68
CA LYS A 58 6.10 0.36 -22.42
C LYS A 58 4.63 -0.01 -22.57
N ARG A 59 4.32 -1.29 -22.69
CA ARG A 59 2.95 -1.77 -22.76
C ARG A 59 2.26 -1.65 -21.40
N SER A 60 2.94 -2.00 -20.29
CA SER A 60 2.43 -1.73 -18.93
C SER A 60 2.07 -0.26 -18.74
N ILE A 61 2.99 0.66 -19.08
CA ILE A 61 2.73 2.10 -18.96
C ILE A 61 1.57 2.55 -19.87
N LYS A 62 1.46 1.99 -21.08
CA LYS A 62 0.36 2.30 -21.99
C LYS A 62 -0.99 1.84 -21.42
N GLU A 63 -1.09 0.58 -21.01
CA GLU A 63 -2.32 0.00 -20.45
C GLU A 63 -2.74 0.75 -19.17
N MET A 64 -1.78 1.15 -18.33
CA MET A 64 -2.01 2.03 -17.18
C MET A 64 -2.60 3.39 -17.59
N ILE A 65 -1.98 4.10 -18.54
CA ILE A 65 -2.50 5.40 -19.02
C ILE A 65 -3.91 5.23 -19.62
N ASP A 66 -4.14 4.17 -20.39
CA ASP A 66 -5.45 3.88 -20.99
C ASP A 66 -6.51 3.65 -19.92
N ARG A 67 -6.18 2.91 -18.86
CA ARG A 67 -7.07 2.68 -17.72
C ARG A 67 -7.42 3.96 -16.98
N GLU A 68 -6.42 4.77 -16.63
CA GLU A 68 -6.64 5.99 -15.82
C GLU A 68 -7.32 7.12 -16.59
N THR A 69 -7.18 7.15 -17.92
CA THR A 69 -7.65 8.28 -18.74
C THR A 69 -8.71 7.91 -19.76
N GLY A 70 -8.57 6.77 -20.45
CA GLY A 70 -9.46 6.33 -21.54
C GLY A 70 -9.40 7.18 -22.82
N TYR A 71 -8.56 8.22 -22.91
CA TYR A 71 -8.55 9.16 -24.03
C TYR A 71 -7.16 9.49 -24.60
N PHE A 72 -6.07 8.99 -24.01
CA PHE A 72 -4.73 9.18 -24.56
C PHE A 72 -4.54 8.37 -25.86
N ASN A 73 -3.71 8.90 -26.75
CA ASN A 73 -3.26 8.22 -27.95
C ASN A 73 -1.74 8.01 -27.88
N GLN A 74 -1.34 6.79 -27.58
CA GLN A 74 0.06 6.40 -27.39
C GLN A 74 0.59 5.81 -28.70
N GLN A 75 1.62 6.44 -29.26
CA GLN A 75 2.38 5.87 -30.37
C GLN A 75 3.42 4.89 -29.82
N GLU A 76 3.42 3.66 -30.31
CA GLU A 76 4.38 2.62 -29.91
C GLU A 76 5.47 2.42 -30.99
N VAL A 77 6.73 2.35 -30.57
CA VAL A 77 7.87 2.10 -31.46
C VAL A 77 8.78 1.03 -30.86
N TYR A 78 8.71 -0.18 -31.42
CA TYR A 78 9.45 -1.34 -30.92
C TYR A 78 10.47 -1.94 -31.89
N SER A 79 10.50 -1.47 -33.13
CA SER A 79 11.48 -1.94 -34.12
C SER A 79 11.70 -0.93 -35.25
N GLY A 80 12.93 -0.91 -35.78
CA GLY A 80 13.32 -0.24 -37.03
C GLY A 80 13.19 1.29 -37.04
N GLY A 81 14.05 1.99 -37.79
CA GLY A 81 13.89 3.43 -38.06
C GLY A 81 13.73 4.33 -36.83
N PHE A 82 14.22 3.91 -35.65
CA PHE A 82 13.95 4.53 -34.35
C PHE A 82 14.13 6.05 -34.37
N VAL A 83 15.27 6.55 -34.88
CA VAL A 83 15.55 7.99 -34.96
C VAL A 83 14.49 8.74 -35.78
N THR A 84 14.09 8.20 -36.94
CA THR A 84 13.06 8.83 -37.78
C THR A 84 11.69 8.81 -37.09
N GLN A 85 11.32 7.68 -36.46
CA GLN A 85 10.04 7.56 -35.77
C GLN A 85 9.95 8.47 -34.54
N MET A 86 11.02 8.52 -33.73
CA MET A 86 11.13 9.46 -32.61
C MET A 86 11.03 10.91 -33.08
N ARG A 87 11.80 11.29 -34.10
CA ARG A 87 11.77 12.66 -34.66
C ARG A 87 10.36 13.03 -35.14
N ASN A 88 9.69 12.10 -35.83
CA ASN A 88 8.33 12.33 -36.31
C ASN A 88 7.33 12.47 -35.16
N GLY A 89 7.45 11.67 -34.10
CA GLY A 89 6.58 11.76 -32.92
C GLY A 89 6.74 13.09 -32.19
N PHE A 90 7.98 13.51 -31.89
CA PHE A 90 8.25 14.84 -31.32
C PHE A 90 7.66 15.96 -32.19
N ASN A 91 7.99 15.96 -33.49
CA ASN A 91 7.55 16.99 -34.41
C ASN A 91 6.02 16.96 -34.67
N GLY A 92 5.35 15.84 -34.38
CA GLY A 92 3.90 15.69 -34.44
C GLY A 92 3.14 16.18 -33.21
N GLY A 93 3.86 16.54 -32.14
CA GLY A 93 3.33 17.01 -30.86
C GLY A 93 2.90 15.85 -29.94
N ILE A 94 3.56 15.75 -28.79
CA ILE A 94 3.32 14.76 -27.73
C ILE A 94 3.57 15.41 -26.36
N SER A 95 2.80 15.03 -25.34
CA SER A 95 2.99 15.46 -23.94
C SER A 95 4.03 14.64 -23.21
N TYR A 96 4.17 13.36 -23.57
CA TYR A 96 5.09 12.44 -22.89
C TYR A 96 5.91 11.70 -23.93
N PHE A 97 7.22 11.67 -23.71
CA PHE A 97 8.14 10.83 -24.46
C PHE A 97 8.86 9.91 -23.50
N ASN A 98 8.82 8.61 -23.81
CA ASN A 98 9.37 7.59 -22.96
C ASN A 98 10.23 6.61 -23.75
N TYR A 99 11.50 6.49 -23.37
CA TYR A 99 12.45 5.59 -24.03
C TYR A 99 13.05 4.60 -23.03
N ARG A 100 13.00 3.31 -23.39
CA ARG A 100 13.82 2.26 -22.80
C ARG A 100 14.54 1.51 -23.91
N GLY A 101 15.79 1.14 -23.63
CA GLY A 101 16.70 0.56 -24.60
C GLY A 101 18.12 0.61 -24.09
N TYR A 102 19.09 0.72 -24.99
CA TYR A 102 20.51 0.67 -24.67
C TYR A 102 21.18 2.04 -24.78
N LEU A 103 22.46 2.07 -24.44
CA LEU A 103 23.31 3.25 -24.60
C LEU A 103 23.21 3.80 -26.03
N GLY A 104 23.13 5.13 -26.15
CA GLY A 104 23.05 5.82 -27.44
C GLY A 104 21.65 5.85 -28.05
N MET A 105 20.61 5.49 -27.28
CA MET A 105 19.19 5.69 -27.61
C MET A 105 18.82 5.26 -29.04
N SER A 106 19.23 4.06 -29.45
CA SER A 106 18.96 3.51 -30.78
C SER A 106 19.44 4.41 -31.93
N GLY A 107 20.53 5.16 -31.71
CA GLY A 107 21.13 6.09 -32.66
C GLY A 107 20.76 7.56 -32.46
N TRP A 108 19.84 7.88 -31.53
CA TRP A 108 19.48 9.26 -31.21
C TRP A 108 20.62 9.97 -30.46
N ASN A 109 20.97 11.17 -30.89
CA ASN A 109 22.01 11.98 -30.27
C ASN A 109 21.60 13.45 -30.17
N ASN A 110 22.44 14.29 -29.55
CA ASN A 110 22.14 15.71 -29.34
C ASN A 110 21.93 16.49 -30.65
N SER A 111 22.50 16.07 -31.79
CA SER A 111 22.19 16.69 -33.08
C SER A 111 20.75 16.40 -33.50
N ASP A 112 20.20 15.24 -33.19
CA ASP A 112 18.80 14.92 -33.48
C ASP A 112 17.87 15.77 -32.62
N THR A 113 18.14 15.90 -31.32
CA THR A 113 17.41 16.81 -30.42
C THR A 113 17.46 18.25 -30.91
N ASN A 114 18.63 18.73 -31.35
CA ASN A 114 18.78 20.09 -31.87
C ASN A 114 18.11 20.30 -33.23
N ASN A 115 17.75 19.23 -33.96
CA ASN A 115 17.03 19.29 -35.24
C ASN A 115 15.51 19.12 -35.10
N LEU A 116 14.98 18.99 -33.89
CA LEU A 116 13.54 18.99 -33.63
C LEU A 116 12.88 20.31 -34.06
N ASN A 117 11.59 20.25 -34.36
CA ASN A 117 10.76 21.42 -34.72
C ASN A 117 9.38 21.42 -34.03
N ASN A 118 9.29 20.80 -32.84
CA ASN A 118 8.06 20.65 -32.07
C ASN A 118 7.52 21.95 -31.43
N GLY A 119 8.26 23.07 -31.51
CA GLY A 119 7.79 24.34 -30.98
C GLY A 119 7.50 24.28 -29.48
N TYR A 120 6.36 24.85 -29.07
CA TYR A 120 5.89 24.82 -27.69
C TYR A 120 5.17 23.53 -27.29
N MET A 121 5.05 22.54 -28.18
CA MET A 121 4.57 21.19 -27.81
C MET A 121 5.72 20.42 -27.15
N LEU A 122 6.03 20.79 -25.91
CA LEU A 122 7.22 20.37 -25.15
C LEU A 122 6.90 19.18 -24.24
N PRO A 123 7.23 17.93 -24.63
CA PRO A 123 6.95 16.78 -23.79
C PRO A 123 7.80 16.75 -22.52
N PHE A 124 7.28 16.06 -21.50
CA PHE A 124 8.11 15.48 -20.44
C PHE A 124 8.85 14.26 -20.96
N VAL A 125 10.17 14.22 -20.76
CA VAL A 125 11.06 13.24 -21.40
C VAL A 125 11.66 12.28 -20.37
N VAL A 126 11.26 11.02 -20.39
CA VAL A 126 11.81 9.98 -19.51
C VAL A 126 12.66 9.01 -20.34
N THR A 127 13.98 9.10 -20.17
CA THR A 127 14.98 8.33 -20.94
C THR A 127 15.93 7.58 -20.00
N ILE A 128 15.38 6.70 -19.17
CA ILE A 128 16.16 5.93 -18.19
C ILE A 128 16.98 4.88 -18.93
N THR A 129 18.24 5.16 -19.26
CA THR A 129 19.21 4.21 -19.80
C THR A 129 20.63 4.74 -19.54
N CYS A 130 21.65 3.96 -19.90
CA CYS A 130 23.05 4.35 -19.69
C CYS A 130 23.36 5.73 -20.28
N GLY A 131 23.97 6.60 -19.47
CA GLY A 131 24.63 7.82 -19.90
C GLY A 131 23.70 9.00 -20.22
N THR A 132 22.38 8.81 -20.29
CA THR A 132 21.45 9.86 -20.73
C THR A 132 21.41 11.05 -19.80
N GLY A 133 21.61 10.81 -18.50
CA GLY A 133 21.65 11.83 -17.46
C GLY A 133 23.05 12.11 -16.91
N SER A 134 24.13 11.72 -17.62
CA SER A 134 25.52 11.93 -17.18
C SER A 134 25.96 13.38 -17.37
N PHE A 135 25.40 14.31 -16.60
CA PHE A 135 25.66 15.76 -16.70
C PHE A 135 27.05 16.19 -16.18
N GLU A 136 27.88 15.26 -15.68
CA GLU A 136 29.27 15.54 -15.34
C GLU A 136 30.13 15.53 -16.61
N GLY A 137 30.51 16.72 -17.12
CA GLY A 137 31.40 16.81 -18.28
C GLY A 137 31.41 18.18 -18.96
N THR A 138 32.09 18.26 -20.12
CA THR A 138 32.16 19.46 -20.96
C THR A 138 31.18 19.45 -22.13
N SER A 139 30.38 18.40 -22.27
CA SER A 139 29.37 18.22 -23.31
C SER A 139 28.04 17.88 -22.67
N ASP A 140 26.95 18.43 -23.20
CA ASP A 140 25.61 18.17 -22.69
C ASP A 140 25.27 16.68 -22.71
N ALA A 141 24.74 16.17 -21.59
CA ALA A 141 24.05 14.89 -21.55
C ALA A 141 22.77 14.94 -22.41
N THR A 142 22.16 13.78 -22.68
CA THR A 142 20.95 13.73 -23.50
C THR A 142 19.77 14.44 -22.84
N THR A 143 19.60 14.29 -21.52
CA THR A 143 18.57 14.99 -20.74
C THR A 143 18.78 16.52 -20.78
N GLU A 144 20.04 16.98 -20.66
CA GLU A 144 20.38 18.39 -20.80
C GLU A 144 20.09 18.92 -22.19
N ALA A 145 20.39 18.15 -23.25
CA ALA A 145 20.11 18.56 -24.62
C ALA A 145 18.60 18.74 -24.87
N PHE A 146 17.75 17.86 -24.31
CA PHE A 146 16.29 18.04 -24.40
C PHE A 146 15.82 19.31 -23.72
N LEU A 147 16.34 19.62 -22.53
CA LEU A 147 16.00 20.82 -21.78
C LEU A 147 16.50 22.10 -22.48
N LYS A 148 17.74 22.10 -22.99
CA LYS A 148 18.41 23.28 -23.56
C LYS A 148 18.03 23.59 -25.01
N ALA A 149 17.58 22.60 -25.79
CA ALA A 149 17.39 22.79 -27.23
C ALA A 149 16.41 23.93 -27.56
N GLY A 150 16.75 24.73 -28.58
CA GLY A 150 15.91 25.84 -29.03
C GLY A 150 16.43 27.21 -28.64
N SER A 151 15.51 28.17 -28.68
CA SER A 151 15.70 29.55 -28.25
C SER A 151 14.36 30.11 -27.78
N PRO A 152 14.34 31.28 -27.11
CA PRO A 152 13.06 31.88 -26.68
C PRO A 152 12.11 32.20 -27.85
N GLY A 153 12.64 32.40 -29.06
CA GLY A 153 11.81 32.64 -30.26
C GLY A 153 11.46 31.39 -31.07
N ALA A 154 12.07 30.25 -30.75
CA ALA A 154 11.92 28.99 -31.46
C ALA A 154 12.22 27.81 -30.51
N PRO A 155 11.36 27.58 -29.51
CA PRO A 155 11.53 26.48 -28.57
C PRO A 155 11.40 25.12 -29.26
N LYS A 156 12.01 24.10 -28.67
CA LYS A 156 11.96 22.69 -29.10
C LYS A 156 12.56 21.80 -28.01
N GLY A 157 12.54 20.49 -28.19
CA GLY A 157 13.02 19.56 -27.16
C GLY A 157 11.92 19.24 -26.16
N GLY A 158 12.26 19.14 -24.87
CA GLY A 158 11.31 18.84 -23.79
C GLY A 158 11.18 19.96 -22.76
N ILE A 159 10.15 19.88 -21.92
CA ILE A 159 9.93 20.79 -20.78
C ILE A 159 10.81 20.42 -19.57
N GLY A 160 11.07 19.13 -19.42
CA GLY A 160 11.99 18.56 -18.46
C GLY A 160 12.35 17.13 -18.87
N SER A 161 13.41 16.59 -18.28
CA SER A 161 13.88 15.26 -18.65
C SER A 161 14.50 14.48 -17.49
N ILE A 162 14.03 13.24 -17.31
CA ILE A 162 14.62 12.24 -16.42
C ILE A 162 15.57 11.33 -17.21
N GLY A 163 16.74 11.07 -16.65
CA GLY A 163 17.68 10.08 -17.18
C GLY A 163 18.65 9.58 -16.11
N THR A 164 19.61 8.75 -16.52
CA THR A 164 20.50 8.05 -15.58
C THR A 164 21.95 8.50 -15.74
N ALA A 165 22.60 8.87 -14.63
CA ALA A 165 23.90 9.56 -14.61
C ALA A 165 25.13 8.70 -14.96
N THR A 166 25.00 7.38 -15.18
CA THR A 166 26.15 6.49 -15.37
C THR A 166 26.08 5.72 -16.69
N TRP A 167 27.25 5.32 -17.19
CA TRP A 167 27.40 4.51 -18.40
C TRP A 167 27.17 3.00 -18.16
N GLY A 168 27.10 2.57 -16.89
CA GLY A 168 26.86 1.18 -16.49
C GLY A 168 25.58 1.05 -15.67
N THR A 169 24.44 0.94 -16.34
CA THR A 169 23.12 0.68 -15.72
C THR A 169 22.64 -0.74 -16.05
N HIS A 170 21.51 -1.16 -15.48
CA HIS A 170 20.95 -2.50 -15.67
C HIS A 170 19.44 -2.41 -15.90
N THR A 171 18.93 -3.28 -16.75
CA THR A 171 17.57 -3.20 -17.29
C THR A 171 16.49 -3.29 -16.22
N CYS A 172 16.61 -4.22 -15.26
CA CYS A 172 15.57 -4.47 -14.27
C CYS A 172 15.28 -3.24 -13.38
N PHE A 173 16.31 -2.65 -12.78
CA PHE A 173 16.19 -1.42 -11.99
C PHE A 173 15.70 -0.22 -12.83
N ASN A 174 16.16 -0.12 -14.09
CA ASN A 174 15.72 0.94 -14.99
C ASN A 174 14.22 0.83 -15.32
N ASN A 175 13.73 -0.38 -15.62
CA ASN A 175 12.33 -0.63 -15.93
C ASN A 175 11.44 -0.31 -14.72
N CYS A 176 11.89 -0.70 -13.53
CA CYS A 176 11.19 -0.42 -12.27
C CYS A 176 11.01 1.09 -12.02
N VAL A 177 12.08 1.88 -12.14
CA VAL A 177 11.97 3.34 -11.97
C VAL A 177 11.14 3.98 -13.10
N ASP A 178 11.27 3.49 -14.33
CA ASP A 178 10.56 3.99 -15.51
C ASP A 178 9.04 3.87 -15.34
N ALA A 179 8.54 2.69 -15.01
CA ALA A 179 7.11 2.48 -14.78
C ALA A 179 6.60 3.26 -13.56
N GLY A 180 7.37 3.29 -12.47
CA GLY A 180 6.99 4.02 -11.26
C GLY A 180 6.86 5.54 -11.44
N VAL A 181 7.59 6.14 -12.40
CA VAL A 181 7.38 7.56 -12.76
C VAL A 181 5.99 7.79 -13.34
N TYR A 182 5.54 6.92 -14.25
CA TYR A 182 4.22 7.06 -14.88
C TYR A 182 3.08 6.68 -13.94
N TYR A 183 3.29 5.67 -13.08
CA TYR A 183 2.35 5.34 -12.01
C TYR A 183 2.13 6.53 -11.07
N GLY A 184 3.19 7.24 -10.70
CA GLY A 184 3.08 8.47 -9.92
C GLY A 184 2.23 9.53 -10.60
N ILE A 185 2.39 9.75 -11.91
CA ILE A 185 1.67 10.79 -12.66
C ILE A 185 0.19 10.44 -12.83
N PHE A 186 -0.10 9.20 -13.24
CA PHE A 186 -1.44 8.83 -13.71
C PHE A 186 -2.28 8.13 -12.63
N THR A 187 -1.71 7.26 -11.81
CA THR A 187 -2.43 6.51 -10.78
C THR A 187 -2.43 7.27 -9.46
N ASP A 188 -1.27 7.68 -8.94
CA ASP A 188 -1.18 8.42 -7.67
C ASP A 188 -1.49 9.91 -7.80
N LYS A 189 -1.68 10.42 -9.03
CA LYS A 189 -2.00 11.83 -9.33
C LYS A 189 -0.94 12.83 -8.82
N ILE A 190 0.33 12.40 -8.79
CA ILE A 190 1.50 13.23 -8.48
C ILE A 190 1.97 13.90 -9.77
N TYR A 191 1.38 15.05 -10.07
CA TYR A 191 1.57 15.73 -11.37
C TYR A 191 2.90 16.47 -11.52
N THR A 192 3.66 16.69 -10.44
CA THR A 192 4.95 17.38 -10.50
C THR A 192 6.06 16.49 -11.06
N MET A 193 6.98 17.07 -11.86
CA MET A 193 8.11 16.32 -12.43
C MET A 193 9.03 15.74 -11.35
N GLY A 194 9.23 16.47 -10.25
CA GLY A 194 10.06 16.02 -9.14
C GLY A 194 9.39 14.91 -8.31
N GLY A 195 8.09 15.05 -8.04
CA GLY A 195 7.30 14.07 -7.29
C GLY A 195 7.19 12.73 -8.02
N SER A 196 6.95 12.76 -9.34
CA SER A 196 6.90 11.53 -10.14
C SER A 196 8.24 10.76 -10.17
N LEU A 197 9.39 11.45 -10.24
CA LEU A 197 10.70 10.80 -10.09
C LEU A 197 10.86 10.16 -8.71
N LEU A 198 10.38 10.81 -7.64
CA LEU A 198 10.43 10.25 -6.30
C LEU A 198 9.57 8.98 -6.21
N ARG A 199 8.38 8.97 -6.81
CA ARG A 199 7.54 7.77 -6.88
C ARG A 199 8.18 6.63 -7.68
N GLY A 200 8.92 6.94 -8.75
CA GLY A 200 9.77 5.97 -9.45
C GLY A 200 10.85 5.34 -8.56
N LYS A 201 11.45 6.13 -7.66
CA LYS A 201 12.43 5.62 -6.67
C LYS A 201 11.77 4.80 -5.56
N LEU A 202 10.57 5.17 -5.13
CA LEU A 202 9.78 4.36 -4.21
C LEU A 202 9.45 2.99 -4.84
N ASN A 203 9.09 2.96 -6.12
CA ASN A 203 8.83 1.70 -6.82
C ASN A 203 10.05 0.77 -6.82
N LEU A 204 11.24 1.32 -7.03
CA LEU A 204 12.50 0.59 -6.95
C LEU A 204 12.76 0.01 -5.55
N TYR A 205 12.41 0.74 -4.50
CA TYR A 205 12.57 0.28 -3.13
C TYR A 205 11.62 -0.89 -2.82
N LEU A 206 10.34 -0.79 -3.22
CA LEU A 206 9.33 -1.83 -3.00
C LEU A 206 9.68 -3.14 -3.72
N ASN A 207 10.22 -3.05 -4.94
CA ASN A 207 10.56 -4.23 -5.74
C ASN A 207 11.91 -4.87 -5.39
N TYR A 208 12.76 -4.21 -4.61
CA TYR A 208 14.07 -4.74 -4.22
C TYR A 208 14.33 -4.46 -2.73
N PRO A 209 13.51 -5.01 -1.82
CA PRO A 209 13.55 -4.67 -0.39
C PRO A 209 14.92 -4.96 0.24
N ASP A 210 15.58 -6.02 -0.19
CA ASP A 210 16.93 -6.42 0.27
C ASP A 210 18.06 -5.52 -0.24
N ASN A 211 17.76 -4.59 -1.15
CA ASN A 211 18.72 -3.69 -1.77
C ASN A 211 19.98 -4.42 -2.27
N PRO A 212 19.82 -5.42 -3.17
CA PRO A 212 20.90 -6.32 -3.53
C PRO A 212 22.05 -5.54 -4.17
N ASN A 213 23.28 -5.78 -3.69
CA ASN A 213 24.49 -5.05 -4.10
C ASN A 213 24.36 -3.51 -4.00
N ASN A 214 23.55 -3.02 -3.06
CA ASN A 214 23.27 -1.60 -2.84
C ASN A 214 22.61 -0.89 -4.04
N LYS A 215 21.97 -1.64 -4.95
CA LYS A 215 21.47 -1.12 -6.22
C LYS A 215 20.28 -0.17 -6.06
N VAL A 216 19.44 -0.34 -5.04
CA VAL A 216 18.33 0.60 -4.75
C VAL A 216 18.89 1.99 -4.44
N ASN A 217 19.83 2.07 -3.52
CA ASN A 217 20.47 3.35 -3.16
C ASN A 217 21.20 3.96 -4.35
N ILE A 218 21.94 3.15 -5.10
CA ILE A 218 22.73 3.59 -6.25
C ILE A 218 21.84 4.16 -7.36
N PHE A 219 20.79 3.44 -7.79
CA PHE A 219 19.89 3.90 -8.85
C PHE A 219 19.01 5.06 -8.38
N SER A 220 18.68 5.14 -7.09
CA SER A 220 17.99 6.29 -6.51
C SER A 220 18.81 7.59 -6.61
N VAL A 221 20.15 7.51 -6.60
CA VAL A 221 21.03 8.68 -6.78
C VAL A 221 21.29 8.95 -8.26
N TRP A 222 21.44 7.92 -9.09
CA TRP A 222 21.76 8.09 -10.51
C TRP A 222 20.61 8.64 -11.35
N ASN A 223 19.38 8.29 -11.02
CA ASN A 223 18.20 8.78 -11.73
C ASN A 223 17.90 10.22 -11.29
N ASN A 224 18.03 11.15 -12.25
CA ASN A 224 18.01 12.59 -12.00
C ASN A 224 17.11 13.32 -13.01
N LEU A 225 16.52 14.42 -12.55
CA LEU A 225 15.69 15.33 -13.32
C LEU A 225 16.48 16.57 -13.76
N MET A 226 16.54 16.81 -15.06
CA MET A 226 16.90 18.10 -15.66
C MET A 226 15.61 18.88 -15.93
N GLY A 227 15.39 19.96 -15.20
CA GLY A 227 14.15 20.74 -15.24
C GLY A 227 13.74 21.23 -13.86
N ASP A 228 12.62 21.94 -13.82
CA ASP A 228 12.01 22.43 -12.59
C ASP A 228 11.29 21.27 -11.86
N PRO A 229 11.68 20.90 -10.64
CA PRO A 229 11.00 19.82 -9.92
C PRO A 229 9.56 20.16 -9.52
N GLY A 230 9.21 21.45 -9.37
CA GLY A 230 7.90 21.92 -8.94
C GLY A 230 6.90 22.11 -10.09
N LEU A 231 7.35 22.10 -11.34
CA LEU A 231 6.47 22.25 -12.49
C LEU A 231 5.50 21.07 -12.58
N GLU A 232 4.22 21.42 -12.75
CA GLU A 232 3.10 20.51 -12.88
C GLU A 232 2.89 20.12 -14.36
N LEU A 233 2.76 18.81 -14.62
CA LEU A 233 2.61 18.26 -15.96
C LEU A 233 1.15 18.24 -16.40
N TRP A 234 0.86 18.69 -17.62
CA TRP A 234 -0.48 18.58 -18.20
C TRP A 234 -0.85 17.11 -18.51
N THR A 235 -1.98 16.65 -17.98
CA THR A 235 -2.57 15.32 -18.25
C THR A 235 -3.85 15.40 -19.09
N ASP A 236 -4.34 16.59 -19.35
CA ASP A 236 -5.41 16.86 -20.30
C ASP A 236 -5.20 18.23 -20.98
N ILE A 237 -6.07 18.59 -21.92
CA ILE A 237 -6.11 19.90 -22.57
C ILE A 237 -6.40 20.96 -21.49
N PRO A 238 -5.50 21.96 -21.29
CA PRO A 238 -5.71 23.01 -20.32
C PRO A 238 -7.01 23.78 -20.57
N LYS A 239 -7.75 24.04 -19.49
CA LYS A 239 -9.02 24.78 -19.52
C LYS A 239 -8.85 26.18 -18.90
N GLU A 240 -9.70 27.11 -19.30
CA GLU A 240 -9.73 28.44 -18.66
C GLU A 240 -10.46 28.39 -17.31
N LEU A 241 -9.99 29.19 -16.37
CA LEU A 241 -10.68 29.50 -15.12
C LEU A 241 -11.55 30.75 -15.31
N ILE A 242 -12.71 30.74 -14.68
CA ILE A 242 -13.56 31.91 -14.48
C ILE A 242 -13.43 32.28 -13.00
N VAL A 243 -12.82 33.44 -12.75
CA VAL A 243 -12.58 33.94 -11.40
C VAL A 243 -13.45 35.17 -11.17
N ASN A 244 -14.27 35.14 -10.12
CA ASN A 244 -15.10 36.26 -9.68
C ASN A 244 -14.55 36.80 -8.37
N CYS A 245 -14.16 38.07 -8.37
CA CYS A 245 -13.68 38.83 -7.22
C CYS A 245 -13.86 40.33 -7.47
N ASP A 246 -13.66 41.14 -6.43
CA ASP A 246 -13.68 42.59 -6.59
C ASP A 246 -12.41 43.07 -7.33
N PRO A 247 -12.52 43.93 -8.36
CA PRO A 247 -11.36 44.42 -9.12
C PRO A 247 -10.58 45.53 -8.38
N GLU A 248 -11.17 46.11 -7.34
CA GLU A 248 -10.62 47.21 -6.56
C GLU A 248 -11.04 47.05 -5.09
N ILE A 249 -10.11 47.29 -4.17
CA ILE A 249 -10.34 47.29 -2.72
C ILE A 249 -9.87 48.62 -2.10
N SER A 250 -10.37 48.95 -0.91
CA SER A 250 -10.00 50.20 -0.22
C SER A 250 -8.91 49.98 0.83
N ILE A 251 -8.16 51.03 1.17
CA ILE A 251 -7.33 51.02 2.40
C ILE A 251 -8.23 50.67 3.60
N GLY A 252 -7.76 49.73 4.42
CA GLY A 252 -8.52 49.19 5.55
C GLY A 252 -9.22 47.86 5.26
N THR A 253 -9.22 47.40 4.01
CA THR A 253 -9.71 46.05 3.65
C THR A 253 -8.83 45.00 4.33
N ASN A 254 -9.48 44.02 4.96
CA ASN A 254 -8.89 42.98 5.80
C ASN A 254 -9.16 41.55 5.30
N TYR A 255 -9.96 41.37 4.25
CA TYR A 255 -10.13 40.10 3.56
C TYR A 255 -10.32 40.30 2.05
N PHE A 256 -10.12 39.24 1.27
CA PHE A 256 -10.35 39.25 -0.17
C PHE A 256 -10.99 37.93 -0.60
N SER A 257 -12.22 37.99 -1.11
CA SER A 257 -12.99 36.81 -1.49
C SER A 257 -12.82 36.50 -2.98
N VAL A 258 -12.66 35.22 -3.30
CA VAL A 258 -12.46 34.74 -4.65
C VAL A 258 -13.31 33.49 -4.88
N MET A 259 -14.12 33.51 -5.94
CA MET A 259 -14.85 32.33 -6.42
C MET A 259 -14.26 31.88 -7.74
N VAL A 260 -13.98 30.58 -7.87
CA VAL A 260 -13.31 29.97 -9.00
C VAL A 260 -14.21 28.91 -9.63
N LYS A 261 -14.49 29.07 -10.92
CA LYS A 261 -15.32 28.17 -11.72
C LYS A 261 -14.62 27.76 -13.01
N ASP A 262 -15.06 26.66 -13.59
CA ASP A 262 -14.68 26.29 -14.95
C ASP A 262 -15.56 27.01 -15.99
N THR A 263 -15.21 26.86 -17.27
CA THR A 263 -16.01 27.41 -18.38
C THR A 263 -17.42 26.82 -18.51
N SER A 264 -17.71 25.71 -17.82
CA SER A 264 -19.04 25.10 -17.73
C SER A 264 -19.83 25.55 -16.50
N GLN A 265 -19.31 26.52 -15.73
CA GLN A 265 -19.88 27.07 -14.48
C GLN A 265 -19.84 26.10 -13.28
N ASN A 266 -19.08 25.01 -13.36
CA ASN A 266 -18.87 24.15 -12.19
C ASN A 266 -17.84 24.79 -11.26
N PRO A 267 -18.00 24.67 -9.94
CA PRO A 267 -16.98 25.09 -8.98
C PRO A 267 -15.69 24.30 -9.19
N VAL A 268 -14.55 24.96 -8.98
CA VAL A 268 -13.23 24.32 -9.05
C VAL A 268 -12.65 24.26 -7.64
N ALA A 269 -12.74 23.08 -7.04
CA ALA A 269 -12.14 22.80 -5.74
C ALA A 269 -10.62 22.66 -5.83
N ASN A 270 -9.94 22.93 -4.71
CA ASN A 270 -8.48 22.83 -4.57
C ASN A 270 -7.70 23.69 -5.58
N ALA A 271 -8.27 24.80 -6.04
CA ALA A 271 -7.53 25.82 -6.78
C ALA A 271 -6.70 26.65 -5.78
N TRP A 272 -5.41 26.80 -6.04
CA TRP A 272 -4.53 27.63 -5.22
C TRP A 272 -4.65 29.10 -5.61
N VAL A 273 -5.11 29.94 -4.69
CA VAL A 273 -5.29 31.39 -4.87
C VAL A 273 -4.22 32.13 -4.07
N THR A 274 -3.61 33.16 -4.66
CA THR A 274 -2.61 34.01 -4.00
C THR A 274 -2.83 35.47 -4.35
N LEU A 275 -2.90 36.35 -3.34
CA LEU A 275 -2.86 37.80 -3.50
C LEU A 275 -1.53 38.34 -2.95
N LEU A 276 -0.76 39.02 -3.79
CA LEU A 276 0.60 39.49 -3.48
C LEU A 276 0.77 40.99 -3.79
N LYS A 277 1.12 41.80 -2.79
CA LYS A 277 1.47 43.22 -2.94
C LYS A 277 2.92 43.47 -2.50
N ASP A 278 3.68 44.16 -3.37
CA ASP A 278 5.05 44.58 -3.14
C ASP A 278 5.95 43.43 -2.61
N ASN A 279 6.75 43.67 -1.56
CA ASN A 279 7.62 42.66 -0.93
C ASN A 279 6.93 42.10 0.33
N ASP A 280 5.86 41.35 0.11
CA ASP A 280 5.01 40.72 1.13
C ASP A 280 4.31 41.73 2.06
N GLU A 281 3.96 42.92 1.56
CA GLU A 281 3.02 43.80 2.30
C GLU A 281 1.65 43.13 2.40
N ILE A 282 1.23 42.47 1.32
CA ILE A 282 0.17 41.46 1.32
C ILE A 282 0.80 40.22 0.72
N PHE A 283 0.75 39.09 1.42
CA PHE A 283 1.03 37.77 0.86
C PHE A 283 0.07 36.79 1.54
N ALA A 284 -1.09 36.59 0.91
CA ALA A 284 -2.11 35.69 1.39
C ALA A 284 -2.39 34.62 0.34
N SER A 285 -2.43 33.36 0.75
CA SER A 285 -2.70 32.23 -0.13
C SER A 285 -3.52 31.15 0.57
N ALA A 286 -4.43 30.52 -0.17
CA ALA A 286 -5.22 29.39 0.30
C ALA A 286 -5.80 28.60 -0.89
N PHE A 287 -6.28 27.39 -0.62
CA PHE A 287 -7.03 26.59 -1.58
C PHE A 287 -8.51 26.95 -1.56
N THR A 288 -9.18 26.85 -2.70
CA THR A 288 -10.64 26.86 -2.75
C THR A 288 -11.24 25.59 -2.16
N ASP A 289 -12.39 25.73 -1.53
CA ASP A 289 -13.23 24.62 -1.04
C ASP A 289 -13.98 23.89 -2.17
N ASP A 290 -14.86 22.96 -1.81
CA ASP A 290 -15.66 22.17 -2.76
C ASP A 290 -16.65 23.02 -3.61
N ASP A 291 -17.03 24.19 -3.11
CA ASP A 291 -17.88 25.18 -3.82
C ASP A 291 -17.04 26.17 -4.66
N GLY A 292 -15.71 25.99 -4.67
CA GLY A 292 -14.78 26.79 -5.45
C GLY A 292 -14.55 28.18 -4.85
N GLU A 293 -14.86 28.39 -3.57
CA GLU A 293 -14.72 29.66 -2.88
C GLU A 293 -13.49 29.67 -1.98
N VAL A 294 -12.90 30.85 -1.78
CA VAL A 294 -11.85 31.09 -0.80
C VAL A 294 -11.88 32.53 -0.32
N ILE A 295 -11.64 32.71 0.98
CA ILE A 295 -11.47 34.02 1.59
C ILE A 295 -10.02 34.15 2.07
N LEU A 296 -9.31 35.15 1.57
CA LEU A 296 -7.93 35.43 1.94
C LEU A 296 -7.89 36.54 3.01
N PRO A 297 -7.36 36.29 4.22
CA PRO A 297 -7.09 37.35 5.18
C PRO A 297 -5.99 38.28 4.64
N VAL A 298 -6.24 39.58 4.57
CA VAL A 298 -5.29 40.59 4.06
C VAL A 298 -5.22 41.80 4.99
N TYR A 299 -4.30 42.73 4.74
CA TYR A 299 -4.32 44.03 5.41
C TYR A 299 -3.86 45.12 4.43
N ALA A 300 -4.83 45.78 3.79
CA ALA A 300 -4.58 46.84 2.83
C ALA A 300 -4.19 48.16 3.53
N ALA A 301 -2.92 48.32 3.86
CA ALA A 301 -2.42 49.48 4.60
C ALA A 301 -2.13 50.72 3.74
N SER A 302 -1.90 50.53 2.44
CA SER A 302 -1.47 51.60 1.54
C SER A 302 -2.04 51.42 0.12
N THR A 303 -2.21 52.55 -0.59
CA THR A 303 -2.65 52.51 -1.99
C THR A 303 -1.60 51.82 -2.88
N GLY A 304 -2.03 51.20 -3.95
CA GLY A 304 -1.15 50.53 -4.90
C GLY A 304 -1.90 49.48 -5.69
N SER A 305 -1.19 48.43 -6.08
CA SER A 305 -1.75 47.32 -6.85
C SER A 305 -1.24 46.00 -6.29
N ALA A 306 -2.12 45.02 -6.08
CA ALA A 306 -1.79 43.66 -5.71
C ALA A 306 -1.98 42.71 -6.90
N ASN A 307 -1.15 41.68 -7.03
CA ASN A 307 -1.29 40.65 -8.06
C ASN A 307 -2.11 39.48 -7.51
N LEU A 308 -3.20 39.14 -8.18
CA LEU A 308 -3.98 37.93 -7.95
C LEU A 308 -3.48 36.82 -8.89
N THR A 309 -3.19 35.66 -8.34
CA THR A 309 -2.82 34.45 -9.08
C THR A 309 -3.69 33.28 -8.63
N VAL A 310 -4.36 32.61 -9.57
CA VAL A 310 -5.15 31.40 -9.33
C VAL A 310 -4.64 30.27 -10.22
N THR A 311 -4.33 29.12 -9.63
CA THR A 311 -3.81 27.93 -10.34
C THR A 311 -4.57 26.67 -9.92
N ALA A 312 -4.83 25.77 -10.86
CA ALA A 312 -5.38 24.44 -10.60
C ALA A 312 -4.88 23.45 -11.67
N HIS A 313 -4.79 22.15 -11.34
CA HIS A 313 -4.32 21.13 -12.27
C HIS A 313 -5.15 21.09 -13.56
N ASN A 314 -4.50 21.04 -14.73
CA ASN A 314 -5.13 21.14 -16.05
C ASN A 314 -5.93 22.44 -16.30
N PHE A 315 -5.66 23.52 -15.55
CA PHE A 315 -6.19 24.85 -15.82
C PHE A 315 -5.10 25.87 -16.10
N ILE A 316 -5.38 26.77 -17.05
CA ILE A 316 -4.53 27.92 -17.36
C ILE A 316 -4.57 28.87 -16.16
N PRO A 317 -3.42 29.31 -15.61
CA PRO A 317 -3.40 30.25 -14.50
C PRO A 317 -4.17 31.53 -14.81
N TYR A 318 -5.06 31.93 -13.90
CA TYR A 318 -5.72 33.23 -13.95
C TYR A 318 -4.85 34.26 -13.22
N LEU A 319 -4.57 35.39 -13.89
CA LEU A 319 -3.66 36.40 -13.40
C LEU A 319 -4.27 37.78 -13.61
N GLU A 320 -4.49 38.52 -12.52
CA GLU A 320 -5.10 39.84 -12.57
C GLU A 320 -4.42 40.80 -11.59
N THR A 321 -4.64 42.10 -11.76
CA THR A 321 -4.21 43.12 -10.81
C THR A 321 -5.43 43.68 -10.10
N ILE A 322 -5.36 43.73 -8.77
CA ILE A 322 -6.37 44.33 -7.89
C ILE A 322 -5.86 45.68 -7.41
N ASP A 323 -6.61 46.74 -7.69
CA ASP A 323 -6.24 48.09 -7.28
C ASP A 323 -6.58 48.33 -5.81
N ILE A 324 -5.67 48.98 -5.07
CA ILE A 324 -5.91 49.41 -3.69
C ILE A 324 -5.98 50.93 -3.66
N ILE A 325 -7.14 51.47 -3.32
CA ILE A 325 -7.42 52.90 -3.39
C ILE A 325 -7.75 53.52 -2.03
N GLN A 326 -7.64 54.85 -2.00
CA GLN A 326 -8.16 55.65 -0.89
C GLN A 326 -9.59 56.09 -1.22
N SER A 327 -10.56 55.47 -0.56
CA SER A 327 -11.98 55.83 -0.68
C SER A 327 -12.33 57.09 0.13
N ASN A 328 -13.44 57.74 -0.24
CA ASN A 328 -13.95 58.91 0.49
C ASN A 328 -14.62 58.49 1.81
N GLU A 329 -15.42 57.44 1.76
CA GLU A 329 -16.08 56.80 2.90
C GLU A 329 -15.76 55.30 2.82
N PHE A 330 -15.19 54.73 3.87
CA PHE A 330 -14.94 53.29 3.98
C PHE A 330 -14.81 52.94 5.47
N VAL A 331 -15.72 52.12 5.98
CA VAL A 331 -15.72 51.68 7.38
C VAL A 331 -15.49 50.18 7.39
N ASN A 332 -14.56 49.71 8.23
CA ASN A 332 -14.26 48.30 8.36
C ASN A 332 -13.85 47.96 9.80
N VAL A 333 -13.85 46.66 10.16
CA VAL A 333 -13.45 46.20 11.48
C VAL A 333 -11.95 46.45 11.69
N VAL A 334 -11.58 46.89 12.90
CA VAL A 334 -10.18 47.09 13.29
C VAL A 334 -9.78 46.26 14.50
N ASN A 335 -10.73 45.93 15.36
CA ASN A 335 -10.52 45.06 16.51
C ASN A 335 -11.85 44.42 16.94
N ILE A 336 -11.72 43.28 17.62
CA ILE A 336 -12.82 42.61 18.31
C ILE A 336 -12.40 42.37 19.78
N ALA A 337 -13.37 42.19 20.66
CA ALA A 337 -13.18 41.64 22.00
C ALA A 337 -14.28 40.62 22.29
N ILE A 338 -13.89 39.52 22.91
CA ILE A 338 -14.76 38.42 23.34
C ILE A 338 -15.03 38.60 24.83
N ASP A 339 -16.30 38.60 25.23
CA ASP A 339 -16.73 38.62 26.63
C ASP A 339 -17.57 37.35 26.93
N ASP A 340 -17.07 36.55 27.87
CA ASP A 340 -17.61 35.25 28.28
C ASP A 340 -17.71 35.13 29.82
N ASP A 341 -17.79 36.27 30.53
CA ASP A 341 -17.62 36.40 31.98
C ASP A 341 -18.78 35.90 32.87
N ASN A 342 -19.82 35.32 32.27
CA ASN A 342 -21.08 34.92 32.92
C ASN A 342 -21.91 36.08 33.52
N SER A 343 -21.68 37.30 33.07
CA SER A 343 -22.53 38.48 33.29
C SER A 343 -23.36 38.75 32.04
N GLY A 344 -24.43 39.54 32.18
CA GLY A 344 -25.28 39.89 31.02
C GLY A 344 -25.95 38.66 30.36
N SER A 345 -25.79 38.56 29.04
CA SER A 345 -26.18 37.42 28.19
C SER A 345 -25.05 36.41 27.99
N SER A 346 -23.81 36.75 28.32
CA SER A 346 -22.67 35.84 28.20
C SER A 346 -22.72 34.68 29.21
N SER A 347 -22.13 33.54 28.83
CA SER A 347 -21.84 32.42 29.73
C SER A 347 -20.71 31.56 29.19
N GLY A 348 -19.56 31.59 29.87
CA GLY A 348 -18.37 30.81 29.51
C GLY A 348 -17.44 30.63 30.71
N ASN A 349 -16.14 30.68 30.48
CA ASN A 349 -15.11 30.41 31.48
C ASN A 349 -14.29 31.65 31.92
N ASP A 350 -14.62 32.84 31.40
CA ASP A 350 -13.97 34.14 31.62
C ASP A 350 -12.49 34.15 31.19
N ASP A 351 -12.18 33.50 30.06
CA ASP A 351 -10.82 33.44 29.51
C ASP A 351 -10.60 34.29 28.24
N GLY A 352 -11.67 34.90 27.70
CA GLY A 352 -11.61 35.78 26.53
C GLY A 352 -11.38 35.05 25.21
N ASN A 353 -11.60 33.73 25.17
CA ASN A 353 -11.64 32.93 23.95
C ASN A 353 -13.05 32.33 23.78
N VAL A 354 -13.35 31.90 22.56
CA VAL A 354 -14.63 31.23 22.28
C VAL A 354 -14.42 29.73 22.40
N ASN A 355 -15.13 29.05 23.30
CA ASN A 355 -15.12 27.59 23.44
C ASN A 355 -16.44 26.93 23.01
N PRO A 356 -16.45 25.61 22.75
CA PRO A 356 -17.67 24.87 22.48
C PRO A 356 -18.67 24.99 23.65
N GLY A 357 -19.93 25.31 23.35
CA GLY A 357 -21.02 25.37 24.33
C GLY A 357 -21.21 26.73 25.02
N GLU A 358 -20.40 27.73 24.71
CA GLU A 358 -20.46 29.06 25.34
C GLU A 358 -21.46 30.01 24.66
N ASN A 359 -21.92 31.01 25.43
CA ASN A 359 -22.62 32.18 24.92
C ASN A 359 -21.68 33.38 25.05
N ILE A 360 -21.51 34.12 23.96
CA ILE A 360 -20.49 35.14 23.79
C ILE A 360 -21.16 36.49 23.52
N GLU A 361 -20.73 37.52 24.26
CA GLU A 361 -20.95 38.93 23.98
C GLU A 361 -19.73 39.43 23.14
N LEU A 362 -19.95 39.72 21.86
CA LEU A 362 -18.91 40.15 20.92
C LEU A 362 -18.92 41.66 20.73
N ILE A 363 -17.84 42.30 21.17
CA ILE A 363 -17.65 43.75 21.02
C ILE A 363 -16.83 44.00 19.76
N ILE A 364 -17.38 44.76 18.81
CA ILE A 364 -16.73 45.07 17.53
C ILE A 364 -16.29 46.54 17.52
N GLY A 365 -15.05 46.78 17.09
CA GLY A 365 -14.51 48.12 16.82
C GLY A 365 -14.48 48.41 15.32
N LEU A 366 -15.22 49.43 14.89
CA LEU A 366 -15.22 49.92 13.51
C LEU A 366 -14.34 51.16 13.36
N ARG A 367 -13.56 51.19 12.27
CA ARG A 367 -12.71 52.32 11.91
C ARG A 367 -13.13 52.87 10.55
N ASN A 368 -13.23 54.20 10.46
CA ASN A 368 -13.39 54.88 9.18
C ASN A 368 -12.02 55.15 8.56
N PHE A 369 -11.69 54.40 7.51
CA PHE A 369 -10.46 54.57 6.72
C PHE A 369 -10.62 55.58 5.58
N GLY A 370 -11.83 56.12 5.37
CA GLY A 370 -12.12 57.17 4.41
C GLY A 370 -11.61 58.56 4.81
N ASN A 371 -11.79 59.52 3.90
CA ASN A 371 -11.43 60.93 4.09
C ASN A 371 -12.56 61.80 4.66
N ASN A 372 -13.81 61.34 4.56
CA ASN A 372 -15.00 62.03 5.04
C ASN A 372 -15.54 61.36 6.31
N GLU A 373 -16.28 62.11 7.13
CA GLU A 373 -17.07 61.57 8.23
C GLU A 373 -18.25 60.76 7.69
N VAL A 374 -18.46 59.57 8.27
CA VAL A 374 -19.59 58.68 7.96
C VAL A 374 -20.61 58.81 9.09
N ASN A 375 -21.88 58.99 8.77
CA ASN A 375 -22.95 59.24 9.76
C ASN A 375 -23.97 58.10 9.77
N GLY A 376 -24.54 57.83 10.95
CA GLY A 376 -25.57 56.80 11.12
C GLY A 376 -25.08 55.40 10.73
N VAL A 377 -23.85 55.06 11.14
CA VAL A 377 -23.25 53.75 10.93
C VAL A 377 -23.95 52.72 11.80
N SER A 378 -24.41 51.65 11.18
CA SER A 378 -24.95 50.44 11.82
C SER A 378 -24.30 49.20 11.20
N ALA A 379 -24.32 48.07 11.89
CA ALA A 379 -23.82 46.82 11.35
C ALA A 379 -24.71 45.63 11.72
N VAL A 380 -24.82 44.66 10.82
CA VAL A 380 -25.55 43.40 11.01
C VAL A 380 -24.60 42.22 10.88
N LEU A 381 -24.53 41.37 11.92
CA LEU A 381 -23.70 40.18 11.98
C LEU A 381 -24.47 38.95 11.48
N SER A 382 -23.83 38.11 10.68
CA SER A 382 -24.42 36.88 10.18
C SER A 382 -23.34 35.81 10.01
N THR A 383 -23.74 34.54 9.97
CA THR A 383 -22.85 33.43 9.64
C THR A 383 -23.67 32.30 9.06
N ASP A 384 -23.07 31.57 8.11
CA ASP A 384 -23.64 30.33 7.59
C ASP A 384 -23.14 29.10 8.38
N ASN A 385 -22.30 29.30 9.41
CA ASN A 385 -21.78 28.22 10.24
C ASN A 385 -22.91 27.61 11.09
N GLU A 386 -23.23 26.34 10.83
CA GLU A 386 -24.32 25.62 11.49
C GLU A 386 -24.13 25.41 13.00
N PHE A 387 -22.92 25.60 13.52
CA PHE A 387 -22.63 25.49 14.95
C PHE A 387 -22.90 26.78 15.72
N VAL A 388 -23.26 27.87 15.04
CA VAL A 388 -23.49 29.17 15.69
C VAL A 388 -24.96 29.56 15.60
N THR A 389 -25.50 30.07 16.70
CA THR A 389 -26.80 30.74 16.72
C THR A 389 -26.61 32.16 17.23
N ILE A 390 -26.92 33.15 16.39
CA ILE A 390 -26.87 34.57 16.76
C ILE A 390 -28.20 34.96 17.42
N SER A 391 -28.14 35.53 18.62
CA SER A 391 -29.30 36.02 19.37
C SER A 391 -29.45 37.53 19.33
N ASP A 392 -28.36 38.28 19.16
CA ASP A 392 -28.38 39.69 18.79
C ASP A 392 -27.44 39.92 17.59
N ASP A 393 -28.02 40.34 16.48
CA ASP A 393 -27.34 40.45 15.20
C ASP A 393 -27.13 41.89 14.75
N SER A 394 -27.53 42.93 15.50
CA SER A 394 -27.54 44.31 14.96
C SER A 394 -27.11 45.40 15.94
N GLU A 395 -26.12 46.20 15.55
CA GLU A 395 -25.57 47.27 16.39
C GLU A 395 -25.48 48.64 15.70
N GLU A 396 -25.58 49.70 16.51
CA GLU A 396 -25.48 51.10 16.07
C GLU A 396 -24.19 51.76 16.58
N PHE A 397 -23.44 52.38 15.68
CA PHE A 397 -22.17 53.06 15.95
C PHE A 397 -22.25 54.59 15.83
N GLY A 398 -23.34 55.12 15.27
CA GLY A 398 -23.53 56.56 15.10
C GLY A 398 -22.59 57.17 14.07
N SER A 399 -21.99 58.33 14.36
CA SER A 399 -21.07 58.99 13.43
C SER A 399 -19.61 58.64 13.71
N ILE A 400 -18.88 58.22 12.68
CA ILE A 400 -17.46 57.88 12.76
C ILE A 400 -16.65 58.89 11.92
N PRO A 401 -15.95 59.85 12.56
CA PRO A 401 -15.08 60.79 11.86
C PRO A 401 -13.96 60.09 11.07
N ALA A 402 -13.47 60.74 10.01
CA ALA A 402 -12.35 60.23 9.22
C ALA A 402 -11.12 59.88 10.09
N GLY A 403 -10.65 58.64 10.00
CA GLY A 403 -9.52 58.11 10.77
C GLY A 403 -9.81 57.78 12.24
N ALA A 404 -11.05 57.97 12.71
CA ALA A 404 -11.48 57.58 14.06
C ALA A 404 -11.92 56.10 14.11
N THR A 405 -11.88 55.54 15.31
CA THR A 405 -12.38 54.20 15.63
C THR A 405 -13.45 54.36 16.71
N VAL A 406 -14.57 53.65 16.56
CA VAL A 406 -15.68 53.58 17.50
C VAL A 406 -15.98 52.11 17.76
N SER A 407 -16.09 51.73 19.03
CA SER A 407 -16.61 50.41 19.43
C SER A 407 -18.11 50.50 19.65
N THR A 408 -18.80 49.37 19.51
CA THR A 408 -20.22 49.26 19.87
C THR A 408 -20.46 49.70 21.33
N GLU A 409 -21.60 50.34 21.60
CA GLU A 409 -22.04 50.64 22.97
C GLU A 409 -22.80 49.45 23.60
N ASP A 410 -23.44 48.61 22.77
CA ASP A 410 -24.00 47.28 23.07
C ASP A 410 -23.09 46.19 22.44
N ASP A 411 -23.43 44.92 22.55
CA ASP A 411 -22.66 43.77 22.04
C ASP A 411 -23.49 42.91 21.08
N PHE A 412 -22.80 42.19 20.19
CA PHE A 412 -23.43 41.14 19.39
C PHE A 412 -23.44 39.85 20.19
N ASP A 413 -24.60 39.20 20.33
CA ASP A 413 -24.72 37.98 21.10
C ASP A 413 -24.80 36.74 20.19
N PHE A 414 -23.97 35.74 20.47
CA PHE A 414 -24.12 34.43 19.83
C PHE A 414 -23.76 33.26 20.75
N SER A 415 -24.34 32.09 20.47
CA SER A 415 -24.02 30.84 21.14
C SER A 415 -23.28 29.89 20.20
N VAL A 416 -22.30 29.16 20.72
CA VAL A 416 -21.57 28.12 19.99
C VAL A 416 -22.02 26.73 20.44
N SER A 417 -22.31 25.85 19.49
CA SER A 417 -22.68 24.46 19.76
C SER A 417 -21.60 23.74 20.56
N SER A 418 -22.01 22.92 21.52
CA SER A 418 -21.10 22.04 22.28
C SER A 418 -20.37 21.01 21.40
N ASN A 419 -20.90 20.73 20.21
CA ASN A 419 -20.38 19.71 19.30
C ASN A 419 -19.33 20.23 18.32
N VAL A 420 -19.03 21.54 18.33
CA VAL A 420 -17.99 22.09 17.44
C VAL A 420 -16.61 21.60 17.90
N VAL A 421 -15.74 21.31 16.94
CA VAL A 421 -14.37 20.83 17.21
C VAL A 421 -13.46 22.02 17.52
N GLY A 422 -12.53 21.85 18.47
CA GLY A 422 -11.52 22.86 18.75
C GLY A 422 -10.63 23.11 17.53
N GLY A 423 -10.29 24.37 17.27
CA GLY A 423 -9.59 24.82 16.07
C GLY A 423 -10.50 25.11 14.88
N THR A 424 -11.82 24.84 14.95
CA THR A 424 -12.76 25.29 13.92
C THR A 424 -12.74 26.81 13.85
N GLU A 425 -12.49 27.35 12.66
CA GLU A 425 -12.60 28.77 12.38
C GLU A 425 -14.05 29.09 12.00
N ILE A 426 -14.71 29.92 12.79
CA ILE A 426 -16.02 30.49 12.48
C ILE A 426 -15.78 31.77 11.70
N ILE A 427 -16.41 31.86 10.53
CA ILE A 427 -16.42 33.06 9.70
C ILE A 427 -17.76 33.75 9.89
N PHE A 428 -17.74 34.96 10.43
CA PHE A 428 -18.90 35.84 10.51
C PHE A 428 -18.83 36.90 9.42
N ASN A 429 -19.91 37.06 8.67
CA ASN A 429 -20.13 38.17 7.76
C ASN A 429 -20.74 39.35 8.52
N LEU A 430 -20.10 40.51 8.47
CA LEU A 430 -20.60 41.76 9.04
C LEU A 430 -20.99 42.74 7.92
N LEU A 431 -22.28 43.01 7.76
CA LEU A 431 -22.77 44.03 6.84
C LEU A 431 -22.86 45.38 7.54
N ILE A 432 -21.97 46.31 7.21
CA ILE A 432 -21.93 47.67 7.75
C ILE A 432 -22.67 48.60 6.79
N SER A 433 -23.58 49.43 7.29
CA SER A 433 -24.37 50.38 6.50
C SER A 433 -24.33 51.78 7.10
N ASP A 434 -24.58 52.82 6.30
CA ASP A 434 -24.70 54.21 6.78
C ASP A 434 -26.04 54.88 6.40
N GLU A 435 -26.30 56.08 6.93
CA GLU A 435 -27.54 56.82 6.65
C GLU A 435 -27.63 57.35 5.19
N SER A 436 -26.50 57.36 4.47
CA SER A 436 -26.41 57.78 3.06
C SER A 436 -26.67 56.63 2.08
N GLY A 437 -26.83 55.40 2.59
CA GLY A 437 -27.06 54.18 1.82
C GLY A 437 -25.79 53.54 1.27
N ASN A 438 -24.62 53.86 1.83
CA ASN A 438 -23.40 53.11 1.57
C ASN A 438 -23.42 51.80 2.38
N GLU A 439 -22.89 50.72 1.78
CA GLU A 439 -22.75 49.41 2.41
C GLU A 439 -21.31 48.91 2.26
N TRP A 440 -20.76 48.34 3.32
CA TRP A 440 -19.45 47.68 3.35
C TRP A 440 -19.61 46.30 4.01
N ASN A 441 -18.96 45.28 3.47
CA ASN A 441 -18.95 43.96 4.08
C ASN A 441 -17.59 43.73 4.76
N ASP A 442 -17.63 43.03 5.88
CA ASP A 442 -16.45 42.51 6.57
C ASP A 442 -16.59 41.02 6.91
N ASN A 443 -15.47 40.31 7.06
CA ASN A 443 -15.39 38.97 7.62
C ASN A 443 -14.60 38.97 8.93
N ILE A 444 -15.19 38.42 9.98
CA ILE A 444 -14.54 38.21 11.27
C ILE A 444 -14.28 36.72 11.43
N PHE A 445 -13.01 36.38 11.61
CA PHE A 445 -12.54 35.01 11.82
C PHE A 445 -12.32 34.81 13.31
N ILE A 446 -13.07 33.86 13.90
CA ILE A 446 -12.94 33.48 15.31
C ILE A 446 -12.62 31.99 15.36
N THR A 447 -11.45 31.64 15.88
CA THR A 447 -11.11 30.24 16.15
C THR A 447 -11.77 29.80 17.44
N VAL A 448 -12.51 28.70 17.39
CA VAL A 448 -13.02 28.05 18.60
C VAL A 448 -11.88 27.34 19.31
N GLU A 449 -11.54 27.76 20.52
CA GLU A 449 -10.53 27.11 21.33
C GLU A 449 -11.16 25.91 22.05
N GLY A 450 -10.50 24.76 22.07
CA GLY A 450 -11.10 23.54 22.62
C GLY A 450 -10.09 22.43 22.84
N ALA A 451 -10.50 21.40 23.58
CA ALA A 451 -9.73 20.17 23.67
C ALA A 451 -10.00 19.31 22.42
N ASN A 452 -8.95 18.72 21.83
CA ASN A 452 -9.09 17.77 20.73
C ASN A 452 -8.42 16.48 21.15
N LEU A 453 -9.23 15.52 21.61
CA LEU A 453 -8.74 14.27 22.18
C LEU A 453 -8.66 13.22 21.08
N TYR A 454 -7.47 12.64 20.91
CA TYR A 454 -7.20 11.58 19.96
C TYR A 454 -6.65 10.34 20.67
N PRO A 455 -6.96 9.13 20.18
CA PRO A 455 -6.37 7.93 20.73
C PRO A 455 -4.90 7.87 20.32
N ARG A 456 -4.01 7.79 21.32
CA ARG A 456 -2.57 7.75 21.10
C ARG A 456 -2.03 6.32 21.10
N ASP A 457 -2.56 5.51 22.02
CA ASP A 457 -2.18 4.13 22.26
C ASP A 457 -3.26 3.42 23.09
N TYR A 458 -3.17 2.10 23.21
CA TYR A 458 -4.01 1.31 24.12
C TYR A 458 -3.19 0.26 24.87
N ILE A 459 -3.73 -0.22 25.99
CA ILE A 459 -3.10 -1.24 26.83
C ILE A 459 -4.14 -2.31 27.13
N VAL A 460 -3.79 -3.56 26.81
CA VAL A 460 -4.50 -4.75 27.29
C VAL A 460 -3.82 -5.21 28.58
N ASP A 461 -4.56 -5.31 29.68
CA ASP A 461 -4.07 -5.76 30.98
C ASP A 461 -4.67 -7.13 31.31
N ASP A 462 -4.17 -8.14 30.60
CA ASP A 462 -4.51 -9.57 30.70
C ASP A 462 -3.76 -10.29 31.84
N GLY A 463 -2.79 -9.62 32.45
CA GLY A 463 -1.85 -10.24 33.39
C GLY A 463 -0.85 -11.21 32.75
N ASN A 464 -0.69 -11.18 31.42
CA ASN A 464 0.15 -12.09 30.64
C ASN A 464 0.99 -11.34 29.58
N ASN A 465 0.57 -11.30 28.31
CA ASN A 465 1.38 -10.81 27.19
C ASN A 465 0.97 -9.42 26.69
N GLY A 466 -0.10 -8.84 27.24
CA GLY A 466 -0.61 -7.53 26.83
C GLY A 466 -1.29 -7.54 25.46
N ILE A 467 -1.76 -8.70 25.00
CA ILE A 467 -2.44 -8.89 23.72
C ILE A 467 -3.82 -9.47 24.04
N LEU A 468 -4.87 -8.94 23.41
CA LEU A 468 -6.21 -9.49 23.56
C LEU A 468 -6.34 -10.71 22.64
N GLU A 469 -6.34 -11.92 23.19
CA GLU A 469 -6.39 -13.16 22.40
C GLU A 469 -7.86 -13.56 22.07
N PRO A 470 -8.12 -14.27 20.96
CA PRO A 470 -9.44 -14.84 20.71
C PRO A 470 -9.89 -15.76 21.86
N GLY A 471 -11.10 -15.52 22.38
CA GLY A 471 -11.67 -16.25 23.52
C GLY A 471 -11.35 -15.65 24.89
N GLU A 472 -10.60 -14.55 24.95
CA GLU A 472 -10.18 -13.90 26.19
C GLU A 472 -11.11 -12.76 26.63
N VAL A 473 -11.19 -12.58 27.95
CA VAL A 473 -11.76 -11.39 28.59
C VAL A 473 -10.66 -10.66 29.35
N SER A 474 -10.45 -9.38 29.06
CA SER A 474 -9.35 -8.60 29.61
C SER A 474 -9.71 -7.15 29.91
N ASP A 475 -9.01 -6.57 30.90
CA ASP A 475 -9.06 -5.15 31.19
C ASP A 475 -8.42 -4.37 30.03
N PHE A 476 -9.04 -3.27 29.62
CA PHE A 476 -8.61 -2.47 28.49
C PHE A 476 -8.54 -0.99 28.85
N MET A 477 -7.41 -0.36 28.52
CA MET A 477 -7.15 1.06 28.76
C MET A 477 -6.77 1.75 27.46
N VAL A 478 -7.18 3.01 27.34
CA VAL A 478 -6.87 3.87 26.20
C VAL A 478 -6.06 5.06 26.70
N SER A 479 -4.97 5.38 26.00
CA SER A 479 -4.24 6.63 26.16
C SER A 479 -4.81 7.65 25.19
N LEU A 480 -5.20 8.81 25.69
CA LEU A 480 -5.66 9.94 24.89
C LEU A 480 -4.62 11.05 24.90
N GLU A 481 -4.30 11.57 23.72
CA GLU A 481 -3.52 12.79 23.52
C GLU A 481 -4.47 13.96 23.26
N ASN A 482 -4.21 15.11 23.87
CA ASN A 482 -4.92 16.35 23.57
C ASN A 482 -4.08 17.25 22.68
N THR A 483 -4.45 17.35 21.41
CA THR A 483 -3.79 18.26 20.44
C THR A 483 -4.47 19.62 20.35
N GLY A 484 -5.55 19.81 21.11
CA GLY A 484 -6.24 21.09 21.25
C GLY A 484 -5.51 22.06 22.17
N SER A 485 -6.05 23.26 22.26
CA SER A 485 -5.50 24.39 23.02
C SER A 485 -5.97 24.45 24.47
N VAL A 486 -7.09 23.80 24.79
CA VAL A 486 -7.73 23.82 26.12
C VAL A 486 -7.52 22.48 26.84
N THR A 487 -7.34 22.53 28.16
CA THR A 487 -7.22 21.32 29.00
C THR A 487 -8.58 20.65 29.20
N ALA A 488 -8.70 19.37 28.84
CA ALA A 488 -9.90 18.59 29.14
C ALA A 488 -9.87 18.08 30.58
N GLN A 489 -10.89 18.40 31.39
CA GLN A 489 -11.01 17.94 32.78
C GLN A 489 -12.17 16.97 32.94
N ASN A 490 -12.01 15.99 33.84
CA ASN A 490 -13.03 15.02 34.26
C ASN A 490 -13.80 14.39 33.09
N VAL A 491 -13.06 13.87 32.10
CA VAL A 491 -13.65 13.27 30.90
C VAL A 491 -14.13 11.86 31.22
N THR A 492 -15.41 11.61 31.01
CA THR A 492 -16.02 10.28 31.04
C THR A 492 -16.05 9.73 29.63
N ALA A 493 -15.69 8.46 29.47
CA ALA A 493 -15.60 7.79 28.19
C ALA A 493 -16.55 6.59 28.16
N ILE A 494 -17.26 6.39 27.04
CA ILE A 494 -18.10 5.24 26.76
C ILE A 494 -17.52 4.52 25.54
N LEU A 495 -16.97 3.33 25.74
CA LEU A 495 -16.44 2.48 24.68
C LEU A 495 -17.55 1.64 24.05
N SER A 496 -17.58 1.54 22.73
CA SER A 496 -18.51 0.71 21.98
C SER A 496 -17.83 0.01 20.81
N CYS A 497 -18.41 -1.11 20.40
CA CYS A 497 -17.96 -1.91 19.27
C CYS A 497 -19.17 -2.37 18.45
N GLU A 498 -19.09 -2.25 17.13
CA GLU A 498 -20.14 -2.76 16.22
C GLU A 498 -19.85 -4.19 15.75
N ASN A 499 -18.65 -4.73 16.04
CA ASN A 499 -18.28 -6.09 15.66
C ASN A 499 -18.97 -7.11 16.58
N GLU A 500 -19.71 -8.05 16.00
CA GLU A 500 -20.45 -9.07 16.76
C GLU A 500 -19.57 -10.06 17.53
N LEU A 501 -18.28 -10.13 17.18
CA LEU A 501 -17.30 -11.03 17.79
C LEU A 501 -16.38 -10.33 18.82
N LEU A 502 -16.48 -9.00 19.00
CA LEU A 502 -15.80 -8.29 20.09
C LEU A 502 -16.82 -7.53 20.94
N THR A 503 -17.03 -8.00 22.16
CA THR A 503 -18.01 -7.44 23.09
C THR A 503 -17.36 -6.53 24.13
N VAL A 504 -17.98 -5.38 24.40
CA VAL A 504 -17.59 -4.49 25.50
C VAL A 504 -18.44 -4.84 26.73
N GLU A 505 -17.84 -5.49 27.73
CA GLU A 505 -18.53 -5.90 28.97
C GLU A 505 -18.63 -4.76 30.00
N ASP A 506 -17.58 -3.95 30.11
CA ASP A 506 -17.59 -2.67 30.82
C ASP A 506 -17.18 -1.56 29.85
N SER A 507 -18.13 -0.68 29.57
CA SER A 507 -17.96 0.40 28.61
C SER A 507 -17.51 1.71 29.23
N ILE A 508 -17.45 1.83 30.56
CA ILE A 508 -17.21 3.13 31.21
C ILE A 508 -15.72 3.29 31.54
N GLY A 509 -15.16 4.45 31.18
CA GLY A 509 -13.81 4.83 31.54
C GLY A 509 -13.74 6.29 31.99
N PHE A 510 -12.70 6.65 32.73
CA PHE A 510 -12.58 7.99 33.30
C PHE A 510 -11.15 8.55 33.22
N PHE A 511 -11.03 9.81 32.77
CA PHE A 511 -9.80 10.58 32.68
C PHE A 511 -9.90 11.83 33.54
N THR A 512 -9.02 11.98 34.53
CA THR A 512 -9.08 13.12 35.47
C THR A 512 -8.76 14.46 34.80
N SER A 513 -7.68 14.51 34.01
CA SER A 513 -7.25 15.70 33.29
C SER A 513 -6.33 15.32 32.14
N ILE A 514 -6.45 16.04 31.02
CA ILE A 514 -5.61 15.89 29.83
C ILE A 514 -5.21 17.30 29.37
N ASN A 515 -3.99 17.71 29.76
CA ASN A 515 -3.47 19.05 29.46
C ASN A 515 -3.32 19.25 27.94
N ALA A 516 -3.44 20.49 27.46
CA ALA A 516 -3.12 20.82 26.07
C ALA A 516 -1.68 20.39 25.71
N GLY A 517 -1.52 19.67 24.60
CA GLY A 517 -0.26 19.04 24.18
C GLY A 517 0.22 17.89 25.09
N GLY A 518 -0.65 17.36 25.95
CA GLY A 518 -0.35 16.29 26.91
C GLY A 518 -1.17 15.02 26.66
N GLU A 519 -0.86 13.98 27.42
CA GLU A 519 -1.47 12.66 27.32
C GLU A 519 -2.01 12.18 28.68
N SER A 520 -3.01 11.30 28.67
CA SER A 520 -3.58 10.68 29.87
C SER A 520 -4.18 9.32 29.58
N VAL A 521 -4.22 8.44 30.59
CA VAL A 521 -4.74 7.07 30.49
C VAL A 521 -5.85 6.88 31.53
N ASN A 522 -6.91 6.14 31.19
CA ASN A 522 -8.04 5.84 32.09
C ASN A 522 -7.73 4.78 33.16
N ASN A 523 -6.54 4.78 33.76
CA ASN A 523 -6.13 3.75 34.73
C ASN A 523 -6.98 3.74 36.03
N SER A 524 -7.72 4.81 36.31
CA SER A 524 -8.64 4.85 37.46
C SER A 524 -9.95 4.08 37.23
N ASP A 525 -10.36 3.92 35.97
CA ASP A 525 -11.59 3.22 35.58
C ASP A 525 -11.41 2.63 34.17
N LYS A 526 -11.23 1.32 34.11
CA LYS A 526 -10.82 0.60 32.91
C LYS A 526 -12.04 0.02 32.20
N PHE A 527 -11.94 -0.13 30.89
CA PHE A 527 -12.92 -0.90 30.12
C PHE A 527 -12.67 -2.41 30.31
N VAL A 528 -13.64 -3.23 29.95
CA VAL A 528 -13.48 -4.69 29.86
C VAL A 528 -13.94 -5.16 28.49
N LEU A 529 -13.06 -5.82 27.75
CA LEU A 529 -13.34 -6.40 26.44
C LEU A 529 -13.40 -7.93 26.54
N ASN A 530 -14.31 -8.52 25.77
CA ASN A 530 -14.45 -9.96 25.59
C ASN A 530 -14.36 -10.27 24.10
N ALA A 531 -13.21 -10.83 23.69
CA ALA A 531 -12.94 -11.27 22.34
C ALA A 531 -13.50 -12.69 22.14
N ASN A 532 -14.38 -12.87 21.17
CA ASN A 532 -14.94 -14.18 20.86
C ASN A 532 -13.85 -15.12 20.30
N ASN A 533 -13.97 -16.42 20.59
CA ASN A 533 -13.02 -17.42 20.11
C ASN A 533 -13.08 -17.67 18.59
N GLN A 534 -14.05 -17.09 17.88
CA GLN A 534 -14.16 -17.11 16.42
C GLN A 534 -13.43 -15.94 15.73
N LEU A 535 -12.82 -15.02 16.49
CA LEU A 535 -11.99 -13.97 15.89
C LEU A 535 -10.71 -14.56 15.31
N ILE A 536 -10.41 -14.18 14.08
CA ILE A 536 -9.16 -14.53 13.40
C ILE A 536 -8.02 -13.72 14.06
N PRO A 537 -6.94 -14.34 14.57
CA PRO A 537 -5.76 -13.62 15.04
C PRO A 537 -5.24 -12.62 14.00
N GLY A 538 -4.85 -11.43 14.47
CA GLY A 538 -4.49 -10.27 13.62
C GLY A 538 -5.64 -9.35 13.24
N SER A 539 -6.90 -9.75 13.49
CA SER A 539 -8.07 -8.92 13.18
C SER A 539 -7.93 -7.51 13.75
N GLN A 540 -8.06 -6.50 12.88
CA GLN A 540 -8.08 -5.10 13.27
C GLN A 540 -9.54 -4.64 13.41
N ILE A 541 -10.01 -4.51 14.66
CA ILE A 541 -11.41 -4.20 14.95
C ILE A 541 -11.55 -2.72 15.29
N PRO A 542 -12.41 -1.96 14.58
CA PRO A 542 -12.70 -0.58 14.95
C PRO A 542 -13.53 -0.54 16.24
N LEU A 543 -13.05 0.25 17.19
CA LEU A 543 -13.75 0.65 18.39
C LEU A 543 -14.10 2.14 18.31
N LYS A 544 -15.24 2.50 18.90
CA LYS A 544 -15.71 3.88 19.04
C LYS A 544 -15.69 4.29 20.50
N LEU A 545 -15.16 5.47 20.79
CA LEU A 545 -15.09 6.06 22.12
C LEU A 545 -15.87 7.36 22.13
N HIS A 546 -16.96 7.40 22.90
CA HIS A 546 -17.74 8.62 23.13
C HIS A 546 -17.25 9.28 24.42
N LEU A 547 -16.72 10.49 24.30
CA LEU A 547 -16.07 11.26 25.37
C LEU A 547 -16.95 12.43 25.77
N THR A 548 -17.22 12.59 27.06
CA THR A 548 -18.05 13.68 27.60
C THR A 548 -17.48 14.28 28.89
N ASN A 549 -17.77 15.55 29.19
CA ASN A 549 -17.53 16.12 30.53
C ASN A 549 -18.64 17.11 30.96
N GLU A 550 -18.59 17.57 32.22
CA GLU A 550 -19.58 18.51 32.77
C GLU A 550 -19.49 19.92 32.17
N ASN A 551 -18.35 20.27 31.55
CA ASN A 551 -18.14 21.54 30.88
C ASN A 551 -18.70 21.55 29.44
N GLY A 552 -19.41 20.49 29.02
CA GLY A 552 -20.05 20.41 27.71
C GLY A 552 -19.20 19.80 26.60
N TYR A 553 -17.99 19.31 26.88
CA TYR A 553 -17.23 18.53 25.89
C TYR A 553 -18.02 17.29 25.50
N ASP A 554 -18.18 17.05 24.21
CA ASP A 554 -18.83 15.86 23.63
C ASP A 554 -18.14 15.51 22.31
N SER A 555 -17.54 14.32 22.21
CA SER A 555 -16.81 13.89 21.02
C SER A 555 -16.86 12.37 20.83
N GLU A 556 -16.95 11.92 19.57
CA GLU A 556 -16.83 10.51 19.22
C GLU A 556 -15.55 10.31 18.38
N ILE A 557 -14.69 9.40 18.83
CA ILE A 557 -13.45 9.04 18.12
C ILE A 557 -13.38 7.54 17.86
N SER A 558 -12.71 7.15 16.77
CA SER A 558 -12.54 5.74 16.39
C SER A 558 -11.06 5.36 16.34
N PHE A 559 -10.75 4.12 16.71
CA PHE A 559 -9.41 3.55 16.58
C PHE A 559 -9.49 2.02 16.38
N LEU A 560 -8.41 1.42 15.87
CA LEU A 560 -8.34 -0.02 15.65
C LEU A 560 -7.69 -0.71 16.85
N VAL A 561 -8.23 -1.86 17.26
CA VAL A 561 -7.61 -2.79 18.19
C VAL A 561 -7.25 -4.06 17.45
N SER A 562 -6.00 -4.50 17.63
CA SER A 562 -5.54 -5.81 17.16
C SER A 562 -5.96 -6.91 18.13
N VAL A 563 -6.57 -7.98 17.62
CA VAL A 563 -6.90 -9.18 18.40
C VAL A 563 -5.99 -10.33 17.98
N GLY A 564 -5.28 -10.92 18.95
CA GLY A 564 -4.40 -12.05 18.80
C GLY A 564 -3.10 -11.78 18.05
N VAL A 565 -2.22 -12.78 18.03
CA VAL A 565 -0.97 -12.77 17.26
C VAL A 565 -1.13 -13.64 16.01
N VAL A 566 -0.94 -13.04 14.85
CA VAL A 566 -0.94 -13.75 13.56
C VAL A 566 0.17 -14.80 13.55
N THR A 567 -0.19 -16.02 13.17
CA THR A 567 0.73 -17.13 12.90
C THR A 567 0.55 -17.65 11.49
N ALA A 568 1.43 -18.55 11.04
CA ALA A 568 1.32 -19.14 9.71
C ALA A 568 0.06 -20.00 9.54
N ASN A 569 -0.62 -20.42 10.62
CA ASN A 569 -1.85 -21.20 10.53
C ASN A 569 -3.12 -20.32 10.45
N ASP A 570 -2.94 -19.00 10.39
CA ASP A 570 -4.03 -18.04 10.27
C ASP A 570 -4.11 -17.52 8.83
N PRO A 571 -5.31 -17.31 8.29
CA PRO A 571 -5.48 -16.87 6.92
C PRO A 571 -4.93 -15.47 6.69
N LEU A 572 -4.36 -15.27 5.51
CA LEU A 572 -3.87 -13.97 5.07
C LEU A 572 -5.04 -13.07 4.62
N GLY A 573 -5.00 -11.81 5.04
CA GLY A 573 -5.95 -10.78 4.63
C GLY A 573 -6.99 -10.41 5.71
N PRO A 574 -8.10 -9.75 5.32
CA PRO A 574 -8.45 -9.43 3.95
C PRO A 574 -7.61 -8.28 3.39
N ASP A 575 -7.52 -8.17 2.06
CA ASP A 575 -7.09 -6.91 1.44
C ASP A 575 -8.15 -5.80 1.60
N ALA A 576 -7.84 -4.59 1.11
CA ALA A 576 -8.73 -3.43 1.23
C ALA A 576 -10.08 -3.59 0.49
N TYR A 577 -10.21 -4.54 -0.43
CA TYR A 577 -11.47 -4.84 -1.11
C TYR A 577 -12.29 -5.91 -0.36
N GLY A 578 -11.62 -6.89 0.23
CA GLY A 578 -12.23 -7.93 1.06
C GLY A 578 -11.79 -9.37 0.77
N TYR A 579 -10.78 -9.60 -0.07
CA TYR A 579 -10.29 -10.95 -0.32
C TYR A 579 -9.40 -11.45 0.81
N TYR A 580 -9.68 -12.65 1.31
CA TYR A 580 -8.81 -13.47 2.14
C TYR A 580 -8.09 -14.53 1.29
N CYS A 581 -6.95 -15.02 1.75
CA CYS A 581 -6.31 -16.24 1.27
C CYS A 581 -6.20 -17.24 2.42
N TYR A 582 -6.81 -18.41 2.25
CA TYR A 582 -6.66 -19.56 3.14
C TYR A 582 -5.67 -20.53 2.53
N ASP A 583 -4.67 -20.94 3.27
CA ASP A 583 -3.67 -21.92 2.85
C ASP A 583 -3.97 -23.32 3.42
N SER A 584 -3.42 -24.37 2.80
CA SER A 584 -3.71 -25.75 3.24
C SER A 584 -3.15 -26.14 4.62
N GLY A 585 -2.35 -25.27 5.23
CA GLY A 585 -1.86 -25.34 6.61
C GLY A 585 -2.77 -24.64 7.62
N ASP A 586 -3.77 -23.86 7.19
CA ASP A 586 -4.76 -23.17 8.04
C ASP A 586 -5.78 -24.15 8.67
N SER A 587 -5.30 -25.25 9.24
CA SER A 587 -6.11 -26.42 9.59
C SER A 587 -7.20 -26.20 10.64
N ASP A 588 -7.20 -25.05 11.30
CA ASP A 588 -8.23 -24.61 12.25
C ASP A 588 -9.44 -23.96 11.55
N TYR A 589 -9.34 -23.64 10.26
CA TYR A 589 -10.33 -22.90 9.48
C TYR A 589 -11.09 -23.81 8.52
N ASN A 590 -12.42 -23.71 8.49
CA ASN A 590 -13.24 -24.59 7.63
C ASN A 590 -13.10 -24.30 6.12
N LEU A 591 -12.61 -23.12 5.76
CA LEU A 591 -12.29 -22.73 4.38
C LEU A 591 -10.87 -23.10 3.94
N ALA A 592 -10.05 -23.68 4.84
CA ALA A 592 -8.71 -24.13 4.48
C ALA A 592 -8.78 -25.18 3.36
N PRO A 593 -8.11 -24.96 2.22
CA PRO A 593 -8.19 -25.87 1.10
C PRO A 593 -7.48 -27.19 1.40
N VAL A 594 -8.02 -28.28 0.87
CA VAL A 594 -7.32 -29.56 0.80
C VAL A 594 -6.76 -29.72 -0.60
N TYR A 595 -5.45 -29.96 -0.71
CA TYR A 595 -4.83 -30.28 -1.98
C TYR A 595 -5.48 -31.52 -2.62
N ASN A 596 -5.99 -31.34 -3.83
CA ASN A 596 -6.68 -32.32 -4.64
C ASN A 596 -6.49 -32.01 -6.13
N TRP A 597 -5.35 -32.44 -6.68
CA TRP A 597 -4.94 -32.20 -8.07
C TRP A 597 -5.97 -32.61 -9.12
N ILE A 598 -6.22 -31.74 -10.09
CA ILE A 598 -7.06 -32.02 -11.27
C ILE A 598 -6.17 -32.09 -12.51
N GLU A 599 -5.75 -33.30 -12.89
CA GLU A 599 -4.97 -33.48 -14.12
C GLU A 599 -5.83 -33.17 -15.37
N ILE A 600 -5.50 -32.10 -16.10
CA ILE A 600 -6.21 -31.69 -17.33
C ILE A 600 -5.34 -31.77 -18.58
N ASP A 601 -4.02 -31.98 -18.51
CA ASP A 601 -3.19 -32.15 -19.70
C ASP A 601 -3.49 -33.50 -20.42
N PRO A 602 -3.96 -33.48 -21.68
CA PRO A 602 -4.22 -34.69 -22.46
C PRO A 602 -3.02 -35.61 -22.65
N SER A 603 -1.80 -35.07 -22.57
CA SER A 603 -0.55 -35.83 -22.68
C SER A 603 -0.26 -36.68 -21.43
N TYR A 604 -0.87 -36.32 -20.30
CA TYR A 604 -0.70 -36.98 -19.00
C TYR A 604 -1.99 -37.64 -18.49
N GLY A 605 -3.04 -37.66 -19.31
CA GLY A 605 -4.28 -38.41 -19.06
C GLY A 605 -5.49 -37.54 -18.70
N GLY A 606 -5.34 -36.22 -18.71
CA GLY A 606 -6.42 -35.27 -18.53
C GLY A 606 -7.33 -35.11 -19.75
N ASN A 607 -8.44 -34.39 -19.57
CA ASN A 607 -9.45 -34.15 -20.61
C ASN A 607 -9.52 -32.68 -21.07
N GLY A 608 -8.52 -31.86 -20.73
CA GLY A 608 -8.45 -30.46 -21.06
C GLY A 608 -8.08 -30.19 -22.53
N THR A 609 -7.94 -28.91 -22.85
CA THR A 609 -7.54 -28.40 -24.16
C THR A 609 -6.24 -27.62 -24.03
N ILE A 610 -5.23 -27.97 -24.84
CA ILE A 610 -3.95 -27.27 -24.87
C ILE A 610 -4.13 -25.87 -25.47
N ILE A 611 -3.72 -24.85 -24.72
CA ILE A 611 -3.57 -23.47 -25.17
C ILE A 611 -2.23 -23.36 -25.87
N SER A 612 -2.24 -22.90 -27.12
CA SER A 612 -1.04 -22.88 -27.97
C SER A 612 -0.15 -21.68 -27.68
N LEU A 613 0.66 -21.78 -26.63
CA LEU A 613 1.65 -20.78 -26.23
C LEU A 613 3.07 -21.21 -26.61
N SER A 614 3.93 -20.25 -26.97
CA SER A 614 5.34 -20.49 -27.32
C SER A 614 6.29 -19.60 -26.53
N ASP A 615 7.02 -20.20 -25.58
CA ASP A 615 7.98 -19.49 -24.76
C ASP A 615 9.33 -20.21 -24.65
N ASN A 616 10.41 -19.50 -24.96
CA ASN A 616 11.78 -20.00 -24.86
C ASN A 616 12.58 -19.38 -23.71
N GLY A 617 11.92 -18.63 -22.82
CA GLY A 617 12.52 -17.98 -21.65
C GLY A 617 12.98 -16.57 -21.97
N ASN A 618 13.11 -15.74 -20.94
CA ASN A 618 13.38 -14.30 -21.03
C ASN A 618 12.40 -13.57 -21.98
N SER A 619 11.18 -14.09 -22.11
CA SER A 619 10.11 -13.68 -23.03
C SER A 619 8.77 -14.19 -22.50
N GLY A 620 7.69 -13.98 -23.23
CA GLY A 620 6.40 -14.59 -22.92
C GLY A 620 5.52 -14.73 -24.15
N ASP A 621 4.44 -15.50 -23.99
CA ASP A 621 3.32 -15.56 -24.91
C ASP A 621 2.00 -15.49 -24.13
N VAL A 622 0.96 -14.96 -24.75
CA VAL A 622 -0.35 -14.76 -24.10
C VAL A 622 -1.46 -15.09 -25.07
N GLU A 623 -2.48 -15.80 -24.58
CA GLU A 623 -3.69 -16.11 -25.34
C GLU A 623 -4.92 -15.68 -24.55
N THR A 624 -5.82 -14.94 -25.20
CA THR A 624 -7.12 -14.58 -24.62
C THR A 624 -8.17 -15.63 -24.99
N ILE A 625 -8.82 -16.19 -23.98
CA ILE A 625 -9.88 -17.19 -24.14
C ILE A 625 -11.17 -16.70 -23.47
N ASN A 626 -12.32 -17.18 -23.97
CA ASN A 626 -13.61 -16.90 -23.36
C ASN A 626 -13.79 -17.74 -22.10
N LEU A 627 -14.35 -17.14 -21.05
CA LEU A 627 -14.80 -17.89 -19.89
C LEU A 627 -16.09 -18.66 -20.21
N PRO A 628 -16.31 -19.83 -19.58
CA PRO A 628 -17.55 -20.59 -19.74
C PRO A 628 -18.74 -19.98 -18.97
N PHE A 629 -18.48 -19.08 -18.02
CA PHE A 629 -19.44 -18.31 -17.23
C PHE A 629 -18.82 -16.93 -16.90
N ASP A 630 -19.67 -15.96 -16.59
CA ASP A 630 -19.23 -14.62 -16.22
C ASP A 630 -18.63 -14.61 -14.81
N ILE A 631 -17.59 -13.81 -14.58
CA ILE A 631 -17.03 -13.61 -13.24
C ILE A 631 -17.03 -12.14 -12.85
N TYR A 632 -17.14 -11.89 -11.55
CA TYR A 632 -16.72 -10.63 -10.94
C TYR A 632 -15.37 -10.83 -10.26
N PHE A 633 -14.47 -9.87 -10.44
CA PHE A 633 -13.16 -9.83 -9.80
C PHE A 633 -12.84 -8.39 -9.39
N TYR A 634 -12.62 -8.15 -8.09
CA TYR A 634 -12.58 -6.81 -7.49
C TYR A 634 -13.76 -5.93 -7.94
N GLY A 635 -14.95 -6.51 -8.01
CA GLY A 635 -16.20 -5.83 -8.35
C GLY A 635 -16.38 -5.52 -9.84
N ASN A 636 -15.41 -5.87 -10.67
CA ASN A 636 -15.45 -5.66 -12.12
C ASN A 636 -15.89 -6.94 -12.83
N HIS A 637 -16.71 -6.80 -13.88
CA HIS A 637 -17.29 -7.92 -14.64
C HIS A 637 -16.40 -8.33 -15.81
N TYR A 638 -16.22 -9.63 -16.01
CA TYR A 638 -15.39 -10.21 -17.07
C TYR A 638 -16.05 -11.43 -17.73
N GLU A 639 -15.92 -11.48 -19.07
CA GLU A 639 -16.37 -12.60 -19.92
C GLU A 639 -15.20 -13.38 -20.54
N THR A 640 -13.98 -12.86 -20.39
CA THR A 640 -12.75 -13.42 -20.97
C THR A 640 -11.61 -13.34 -19.97
N ILE A 641 -10.58 -14.17 -20.19
CA ILE A 641 -9.31 -14.10 -19.48
C ILE A 641 -8.15 -14.20 -20.47
N SER A 642 -7.03 -13.60 -20.14
CA SER A 642 -5.76 -13.77 -20.85
C SER A 642 -4.83 -14.65 -20.04
N VAL A 643 -4.36 -15.75 -20.62
CA VAL A 643 -3.49 -16.75 -19.98
C VAL A 643 -2.08 -16.61 -20.54
N CYS A 644 -1.08 -16.43 -19.67
CA CYS A 644 0.31 -16.25 -20.07
C CYS A 644 1.16 -17.51 -19.80
N SER A 645 2.18 -17.75 -20.62
CA SER A 645 3.18 -18.80 -20.41
C SER A 645 3.93 -18.65 -19.08
N ASN A 646 4.07 -17.42 -18.58
CA ASN A 646 4.80 -17.05 -17.36
C ASN A 646 3.94 -17.17 -16.08
N GLY A 647 2.98 -18.10 -16.07
CA GLY A 647 2.28 -18.54 -14.86
C GLY A 647 1.31 -17.55 -14.22
N TRP A 648 0.73 -16.66 -15.02
CA TRP A 648 -0.31 -15.73 -14.58
C TRP A 648 -1.51 -15.66 -15.54
N ILE A 649 -2.63 -15.17 -15.01
CA ILE A 649 -3.87 -14.84 -15.73
C ILE A 649 -4.23 -13.38 -15.48
N ALA A 650 -4.78 -12.72 -16.49
CA ALA A 650 -5.41 -11.41 -16.35
C ALA A 650 -6.89 -11.51 -16.76
N PRO A 651 -7.85 -11.21 -15.87
CA PRO A 651 -9.24 -11.01 -16.25
C PRO A 651 -9.38 -9.95 -17.36
N GLY A 652 -10.07 -10.32 -18.44
CA GLY A 652 -10.16 -9.53 -19.67
C GLY A 652 -9.03 -9.80 -20.67
N GLN A 653 -8.85 -8.85 -21.60
CA GLN A 653 -7.87 -8.93 -22.67
C GLN A 653 -6.64 -8.05 -22.38
N THR A 654 -5.44 -8.63 -22.47
CA THR A 654 -4.18 -7.88 -22.43
C THR A 654 -3.21 -8.36 -23.51
N SER A 655 -2.29 -7.47 -23.90
CA SER A 655 -1.16 -7.80 -24.78
C SER A 655 0.15 -8.01 -24.01
N GLN A 656 0.08 -7.96 -22.69
CA GLN A 656 1.19 -8.21 -21.77
C GLN A 656 1.61 -9.67 -21.80
N PHE A 657 2.89 -9.90 -21.55
CA PHE A 657 3.47 -11.24 -21.43
C PHE A 657 4.68 -11.22 -20.48
N SER A 658 4.60 -10.39 -19.44
CA SER A 658 5.70 -10.15 -18.50
C SER A 658 6.23 -11.45 -17.91
N PHE A 659 7.53 -11.70 -18.11
CA PHE A 659 8.29 -12.77 -17.46
C PHE A 659 9.03 -12.28 -16.22
N MET A 660 9.40 -10.99 -16.18
CA MET A 660 9.92 -10.36 -14.96
C MET A 660 8.74 -10.12 -14.03
N ASN A 661 8.77 -10.78 -12.89
CA ASN A 661 7.79 -10.63 -11.83
C ASN A 661 8.14 -9.45 -10.91
N TRP A 662 7.11 -8.93 -10.26
CA TRP A 662 7.19 -7.74 -9.42
C TRP A 662 6.28 -7.94 -8.21
N HIS A 663 6.44 -7.11 -7.20
CA HIS A 663 5.52 -7.12 -6.06
C HIS A 663 4.10 -6.71 -6.50
N LEU A 664 3.09 -7.22 -5.81
CA LEU A 664 1.68 -6.88 -5.97
C LEU A 664 1.16 -6.17 -4.70
N PRO A 665 0.31 -5.15 -4.83
CA PRO A 665 -0.03 -4.46 -6.07
C PRO A 665 1.10 -3.53 -6.55
N GLY A 666 1.20 -3.28 -7.85
CA GLY A 666 2.28 -2.48 -8.44
C GLY A 666 2.06 -2.00 -9.89
N PRO A 667 3.03 -1.23 -10.43
CA PRO A 667 2.90 -0.60 -11.76
C PRO A 667 3.28 -1.50 -12.94
N LEU A 668 3.78 -2.70 -12.68
CA LEU A 668 4.35 -3.59 -13.69
C LEU A 668 3.67 -4.95 -13.60
N GLY A 669 3.41 -5.55 -14.76
CA GLY A 669 2.51 -6.70 -14.87
C GLY A 669 1.33 -6.37 -15.78
N PRO A 670 0.45 -7.33 -16.06
CA PRO A 670 -0.94 -7.03 -16.41
C PRO A 670 -1.70 -6.54 -15.17
N SER A 671 -2.71 -5.68 -15.35
CA SER A 671 -3.65 -5.34 -14.28
C SER A 671 -5.06 -5.33 -14.88
N PRO A 672 -6.05 -6.05 -14.32
CA PRO A 672 -5.98 -6.89 -13.12
C PRO A 672 -5.11 -8.15 -13.29
N MET A 673 -4.74 -8.79 -12.18
CA MET A 673 -3.87 -9.97 -12.18
C MET A 673 -4.32 -11.05 -11.19
N ILE A 674 -4.23 -12.31 -11.64
CA ILE A 674 -4.29 -13.53 -10.84
C ILE A 674 -2.97 -14.27 -11.09
N ALA A 675 -2.08 -14.30 -10.10
CA ALA A 675 -0.74 -14.86 -10.22
C ALA A 675 -0.59 -16.12 -9.36
N PRO A 676 -0.87 -17.33 -9.89
CA PRO A 676 -0.59 -18.57 -9.17
C PRO A 676 0.92 -18.87 -9.07
N PHE A 677 1.71 -18.50 -10.07
CA PHE A 677 3.17 -18.64 -10.07
C PHE A 677 3.77 -17.69 -11.12
N TRP A 678 3.83 -16.40 -10.85
CA TRP A 678 4.40 -15.47 -11.82
C TRP A 678 5.93 -15.46 -11.76
N ASP A 679 6.57 -16.03 -12.79
CA ASP A 679 8.03 -16.11 -12.97
C ASP A 679 8.39 -16.36 -14.45
N ASP A 680 9.68 -16.37 -14.81
CA ASP A 680 10.19 -16.68 -16.15
C ASP A 680 10.15 -18.19 -16.44
N LEU A 681 9.10 -18.61 -17.15
CA LEU A 681 8.83 -20.01 -17.48
C LEU A 681 9.04 -20.31 -18.97
N ARG A 682 9.23 -21.58 -19.30
CA ARG A 682 9.41 -22.04 -20.68
C ARG A 682 8.51 -23.18 -21.05
N VAL A 683 8.00 -23.10 -22.27
CA VAL A 683 7.21 -24.16 -22.90
C VAL A 683 8.17 -25.03 -23.73
N VAL A 684 8.61 -26.15 -23.15
CA VAL A 684 9.46 -27.14 -23.82
C VAL A 684 8.64 -28.31 -24.38
N SER A 685 9.28 -29.19 -25.16
CA SER A 685 8.62 -30.41 -25.66
C SER A 685 8.09 -31.26 -24.50
N GLY A 686 6.77 -31.44 -24.43
CA GLY A 686 6.08 -32.19 -23.39
C GLY A 686 5.50 -31.33 -22.27
N ALA A 687 5.81 -30.03 -22.24
CA ALA A 687 5.18 -29.06 -21.35
C ALA A 687 4.02 -28.36 -22.08
N HIS A 688 2.92 -28.12 -21.39
CA HIS A 688 1.73 -27.48 -21.97
C HIS A 688 1.06 -26.54 -20.98
N VAL A 689 0.37 -25.53 -21.50
CA VAL A 689 -0.65 -24.80 -20.74
C VAL A 689 -2.01 -25.27 -21.23
N CYS A 690 -2.90 -25.66 -20.33
CA CYS A 690 -4.15 -26.31 -20.63
C CYS A 690 -5.32 -25.57 -19.98
N SER A 691 -6.52 -25.70 -20.55
CA SER A 691 -7.77 -25.26 -19.93
C SER A 691 -8.85 -26.33 -19.96
N TYR A 692 -9.73 -26.32 -18.97
CA TYR A 692 -10.84 -27.26 -18.86
C TYR A 692 -12.02 -26.63 -18.11
N TYR A 693 -13.24 -26.95 -18.53
CA TYR A 693 -14.47 -26.57 -17.82
C TYR A 693 -15.21 -27.82 -17.40
N ASP A 694 -15.49 -27.96 -16.10
CA ASP A 694 -16.40 -29.00 -15.61
C ASP A 694 -17.83 -28.46 -15.57
N GLU A 695 -18.63 -28.81 -16.59
CA GLU A 695 -20.05 -28.42 -16.68
C GLU A 695 -20.91 -28.92 -15.50
N ASN A 696 -20.51 -30.00 -14.81
CA ASN A 696 -21.32 -30.56 -13.73
C ASN A 696 -20.99 -29.92 -12.38
N LEU A 697 -19.73 -29.55 -12.18
CA LEU A 697 -19.22 -28.97 -10.94
C LEU A 697 -19.04 -27.45 -11.02
N HIS A 698 -19.29 -26.82 -12.18
CA HIS A 698 -19.33 -25.37 -12.36
C HIS A 698 -18.02 -24.67 -11.94
N TYR A 699 -16.88 -25.21 -12.36
CA TYR A 699 -15.59 -24.55 -12.21
C TYR A 699 -14.75 -24.66 -13.48
N PHE A 700 -13.89 -23.68 -13.69
CA PHE A 700 -12.98 -23.56 -14.82
C PHE A 700 -11.53 -23.66 -14.34
N VAL A 701 -10.74 -24.51 -14.99
CA VAL A 701 -9.35 -24.82 -14.61
C VAL A 701 -8.40 -24.35 -15.70
N VAL A 702 -7.29 -23.74 -15.29
CA VAL A 702 -6.11 -23.51 -16.13
C VAL A 702 -4.89 -24.14 -15.47
N GLU A 703 -4.21 -25.04 -16.18
CA GLU A 703 -3.05 -25.79 -15.70
C GLU A 703 -1.80 -25.41 -16.50
N TRP A 704 -0.68 -25.18 -15.80
CA TRP A 704 0.66 -25.12 -16.37
C TRP A 704 1.36 -26.44 -16.07
N SER A 705 1.42 -27.34 -17.06
CA SER A 705 1.92 -28.71 -16.90
C SER A 705 3.38 -28.82 -17.32
N HIS A 706 4.25 -29.17 -16.37
CA HIS A 706 5.67 -29.45 -16.59
C HIS A 706 6.47 -28.33 -17.29
N LEU A 707 6.08 -27.07 -17.11
CA LEU A 707 6.88 -25.94 -17.61
C LEU A 707 8.23 -25.91 -16.90
N LEU A 708 9.25 -25.38 -17.57
CA LEU A 708 10.58 -25.28 -16.98
C LEU A 708 10.90 -23.83 -16.59
N ASN A 709 11.30 -23.60 -15.35
CA ASN A 709 11.86 -22.32 -14.92
C ASN A 709 13.15 -22.02 -15.72
N GLU A 710 13.26 -20.81 -16.25
CA GLU A 710 14.40 -20.41 -17.09
C GLU A 710 15.73 -20.40 -16.32
N TYR A 711 15.71 -20.11 -15.02
CA TYR A 711 16.92 -19.98 -14.20
C TYR A 711 17.75 -21.27 -14.15
N ASN A 712 17.12 -22.42 -13.86
CA ASN A 712 17.84 -23.69 -13.67
C ASN A 712 17.16 -24.93 -14.28
N ASN A 713 16.09 -24.76 -15.06
CA ASN A 713 15.28 -25.84 -15.63
C ASN A 713 14.51 -26.68 -14.59
N ALA A 714 14.24 -26.15 -13.38
CA ALA A 714 13.30 -26.78 -12.46
C ALA A 714 11.91 -26.89 -13.10
N SER A 715 11.20 -27.98 -12.81
CA SER A 715 9.92 -28.27 -13.43
C SER A 715 8.79 -27.76 -12.54
N GLU A 716 7.95 -26.89 -13.07
CA GLU A 716 6.79 -26.33 -12.38
C GLU A 716 5.51 -27.01 -12.89
N THR A 717 4.61 -27.34 -11.97
CA THR A 717 3.31 -27.92 -12.30
C THR A 717 2.27 -27.46 -11.30
N PHE A 718 1.40 -26.56 -11.74
CA PHE A 718 0.40 -25.88 -10.92
C PHE A 718 -0.85 -25.54 -11.73
N GLU A 719 -1.95 -25.29 -11.04
CA GLU A 719 -3.22 -24.91 -11.65
C GLU A 719 -3.93 -23.80 -10.86
N VAL A 720 -4.81 -23.09 -11.56
CA VAL A 720 -5.82 -22.21 -10.98
C VAL A 720 -7.20 -22.70 -11.34
N ILE A 721 -8.08 -22.73 -10.34
CA ILE A 721 -9.49 -23.09 -10.46
C ILE A 721 -10.31 -21.86 -10.11
N ILE A 722 -11.16 -21.44 -11.04
CA ILE A 722 -12.10 -20.33 -10.87
C ILE A 722 -13.49 -20.92 -10.75
N TYR A 723 -14.22 -20.58 -9.69
CA TYR A 723 -15.56 -21.11 -9.44
C TYR A 723 -16.62 -20.15 -9.97
N ASP A 724 -17.68 -20.71 -10.56
CA ASP A 724 -18.85 -19.96 -11.04
C ASP A 724 -19.53 -19.24 -9.86
N PRO A 725 -19.56 -17.89 -9.81
CA PRO A 725 -20.14 -17.17 -8.69
C PRO A 725 -21.67 -17.34 -8.60
N GLU A 726 -22.36 -17.74 -9.68
CA GLU A 726 -23.79 -18.08 -9.59
C GLU A 726 -24.01 -19.42 -8.86
N PHE A 727 -23.09 -20.37 -8.98
CA PHE A 727 -23.16 -21.67 -8.33
C PHE A 727 -22.52 -21.67 -6.93
N TYR A 728 -21.41 -20.94 -6.76
CA TYR A 728 -20.64 -20.80 -5.53
C TYR A 728 -20.66 -19.32 -5.05
N PRO A 729 -21.80 -18.82 -4.56
CA PRO A 729 -21.93 -17.41 -4.22
C PRO A 729 -20.99 -16.99 -3.08
N THR A 730 -20.48 -15.78 -3.19
CA THR A 730 -19.65 -15.09 -2.19
C THR A 730 -20.38 -13.83 -1.69
N PRO A 731 -19.98 -13.26 -0.53
CA PRO A 731 -20.62 -12.04 -0.01
C PRO A 731 -20.60 -10.85 -0.97
N THR A 732 -19.54 -10.70 -1.77
CA THR A 732 -19.38 -9.60 -2.72
C THR A 732 -19.88 -9.94 -4.13
N GLY A 733 -20.12 -11.23 -4.43
CA GLY A 733 -20.46 -11.73 -5.77
C GLY A 733 -19.24 -12.01 -6.65
N ASP A 734 -18.03 -11.74 -6.16
CA ASP A 734 -16.80 -12.09 -6.86
C ASP A 734 -16.54 -13.60 -6.85
N ALA A 735 -15.82 -14.07 -7.87
CA ALA A 735 -15.47 -15.49 -7.99
C ALA A 735 -14.47 -15.91 -6.89
N ASP A 736 -14.68 -17.11 -6.35
CA ASP A 736 -13.66 -17.80 -5.58
C ASP A 736 -12.56 -18.32 -6.52
N ILE A 737 -11.31 -18.25 -6.06
CA ILE A 737 -10.13 -18.63 -6.86
C ILE A 737 -9.26 -19.56 -6.03
N HIS A 738 -8.82 -20.68 -6.60
CA HIS A 738 -8.04 -21.70 -5.90
C HIS A 738 -6.79 -22.04 -6.69
N PHE A 739 -5.61 -21.93 -6.07
CA PHE A 739 -4.34 -22.37 -6.64
C PHE A 739 -3.95 -23.73 -6.06
N GLN A 740 -3.50 -24.65 -6.92
CA GLN A 740 -2.96 -25.93 -6.48
C GLN A 740 -1.58 -26.18 -7.07
N TYR A 741 -0.67 -26.69 -6.24
CA TYR A 741 0.73 -26.90 -6.60
C TYR A 741 1.08 -28.38 -6.53
N HIS A 742 1.16 -29.05 -7.69
CA HIS A 742 1.68 -30.42 -7.75
C HIS A 742 3.20 -30.45 -7.61
N THR A 743 3.87 -29.61 -8.39
CA THR A 743 5.31 -29.42 -8.34
C THR A 743 5.61 -27.92 -8.26
N PHE A 744 6.28 -27.50 -7.20
CA PHE A 744 6.65 -26.12 -6.93
C PHE A 744 8.13 -26.03 -6.57
N ASN A 745 8.91 -25.34 -7.39
CA ASN A 745 10.30 -25.00 -7.09
C ASN A 745 10.50 -23.50 -7.23
N ASN A 746 10.58 -22.83 -6.08
CA ASN A 746 10.86 -21.40 -6.03
C ASN A 746 12.38 -21.14 -6.15
N VAL A 747 12.89 -21.03 -7.37
CA VAL A 747 14.33 -21.16 -7.65
C VAL A 747 15.02 -19.93 -8.24
N ASP A 748 14.30 -18.94 -8.78
CA ASP A 748 14.94 -17.82 -9.48
C ASP A 748 15.48 -16.75 -8.52
N GLN A 749 16.78 -16.82 -8.21
CA GLN A 749 17.43 -15.94 -7.23
C GLN A 749 18.07 -14.68 -7.84
N GLY A 750 17.99 -14.51 -9.16
CA GLY A 750 18.65 -13.41 -9.87
C GLY A 750 20.17 -13.39 -9.71
N SER A 751 20.81 -12.36 -10.27
CA SER A 751 22.26 -12.12 -10.08
C SER A 751 22.58 -10.65 -10.18
N TYR A 752 22.83 -10.02 -9.02
CA TYR A 752 22.96 -8.56 -8.92
C TYR A 752 24.40 -8.04 -8.82
N SER A 753 25.38 -8.95 -8.91
CA SER A 753 26.81 -8.62 -8.84
C SER A 753 27.48 -8.66 -10.23
N GLY A 754 28.50 -7.83 -10.44
CA GLY A 754 29.27 -7.82 -11.69
C GLY A 754 28.67 -6.93 -12.80
N GLY A 755 29.16 -7.13 -14.03
CA GLY A 755 28.82 -6.29 -15.18
C GLY A 755 27.51 -6.67 -15.87
N TYR A 756 27.11 -7.94 -15.78
CA TYR A 756 25.80 -8.43 -16.22
C TYR A 756 24.94 -8.64 -14.98
N VAL A 757 23.69 -8.17 -15.04
CA VAL A 757 22.71 -8.35 -13.98
C VAL A 757 21.50 -9.04 -14.59
N SER A 758 21.11 -10.18 -14.04
CA SER A 758 19.81 -10.79 -14.30
C SER A 758 18.86 -10.44 -13.17
N HIS A 759 17.63 -10.15 -13.55
CA HIS A 759 16.52 -10.17 -12.61
C HIS A 759 16.27 -11.62 -12.16
N GLY A 760 15.65 -11.74 -10.99
CA GLY A 760 15.21 -12.97 -10.36
C GLY A 760 14.96 -12.66 -8.90
N GLU A 761 13.68 -12.61 -8.53
CA GLU A 761 13.19 -12.31 -7.18
C GLU A 761 12.18 -13.38 -6.78
N TYR A 762 12.48 -14.64 -7.12
CA TYR A 762 11.61 -15.79 -6.94
C TYR A 762 10.25 -15.59 -7.63
N ALA A 763 9.30 -16.52 -7.51
CA ALA A 763 7.97 -16.33 -8.06
C ALA A 763 7.15 -15.31 -7.23
N THR A 764 6.31 -14.52 -7.91
CA THR A 764 5.24 -13.75 -7.25
C THR A 764 3.95 -14.60 -7.22
N VAL A 765 3.28 -14.65 -6.07
CA VAL A 765 1.97 -15.30 -5.92
C VAL A 765 0.98 -14.34 -5.26
N GLY A 766 -0.20 -14.16 -5.85
CA GLY A 766 -1.24 -13.30 -5.28
C GLY A 766 -2.27 -12.80 -6.29
N LEU A 767 -3.07 -11.82 -5.83
CA LEU A 767 -4.11 -11.15 -6.61
C LEU A 767 -3.86 -9.64 -6.67
N GLU A 768 -4.23 -9.00 -7.77
CA GLU A 768 -4.16 -7.54 -7.95
C GLU A 768 -5.41 -7.02 -8.67
N ASP A 769 -5.94 -5.90 -8.17
CA ASP A 769 -7.08 -5.21 -8.74
C ASP A 769 -6.75 -4.51 -10.07
N PRO A 770 -7.75 -4.06 -10.84
CA PRO A 770 -7.49 -3.39 -12.11
C PRO A 770 -6.65 -2.13 -12.00
N SER A 771 -6.71 -1.37 -10.89
CA SER A 771 -5.93 -0.14 -10.72
C SER A 771 -4.46 -0.41 -10.36
N GLY A 772 -4.15 -1.61 -9.87
CA GLY A 772 -2.83 -1.94 -9.33
C GLY A 772 -2.54 -1.15 -8.05
N THR A 773 -3.56 -0.81 -7.26
CA THR A 773 -3.41 -0.16 -5.95
C THR A 773 -3.92 -1.04 -4.79
N ILE A 774 -4.73 -2.05 -5.09
CA ILE A 774 -5.26 -3.02 -4.14
C ILE A 774 -4.83 -4.41 -4.60
N GLY A 775 -4.37 -5.23 -3.66
CA GLY A 775 -3.96 -6.59 -3.95
C GLY A 775 -3.73 -7.39 -2.68
N LEU A 776 -3.73 -8.71 -2.82
CA LEU A 776 -3.40 -9.67 -1.78
C LEU A 776 -2.20 -10.50 -2.26
N GLU A 777 -1.00 -10.02 -1.95
CA GLU A 777 0.26 -10.72 -2.22
C GLU A 777 0.51 -11.79 -1.15
N TYR A 778 0.60 -13.04 -1.59
CA TYR A 778 0.93 -14.17 -0.72
C TYR A 778 2.45 -14.33 -0.57
N THR A 779 3.21 -14.12 -1.65
CA THR A 779 4.68 -14.05 -1.59
C THR A 779 5.25 -13.29 -2.79
N TYR A 780 6.36 -12.59 -2.53
CA TYR A 780 7.28 -12.02 -3.51
C TYR A 780 8.69 -12.00 -2.93
N SER A 781 9.74 -12.12 -3.75
CA SER A 781 11.15 -12.17 -3.26
C SER A 781 11.43 -13.32 -2.29
N ASN A 782 10.57 -14.36 -2.30
CA ASN A 782 10.57 -15.45 -1.31
C ASN A 782 10.41 -14.95 0.14
N ASP A 783 9.80 -13.79 0.31
CA ASP A 783 9.29 -13.30 1.57
C ASP A 783 7.82 -13.71 1.72
N TYR A 784 7.42 -14.11 2.92
CA TYR A 784 6.08 -14.58 3.23
C TYR A 784 5.55 -13.79 4.43
N PRO A 785 4.32 -13.25 4.36
CA PRO A 785 3.66 -12.68 5.53
C PRO A 785 3.60 -13.67 6.70
N ALA A 786 3.42 -13.16 7.92
CA ALA A 786 3.28 -14.02 9.09
C ALA A 786 2.11 -15.02 8.97
N ALA A 787 1.04 -14.63 8.25
CA ALA A 787 -0.19 -15.39 7.96
C ALA A 787 -0.06 -16.34 6.75
N ALA A 788 1.14 -16.83 6.44
CA ALA A 788 1.36 -17.61 5.23
C ALA A 788 2.38 -18.73 5.46
N HIS A 789 1.98 -19.97 5.20
CA HIS A 789 2.91 -21.07 5.05
C HIS A 789 3.72 -20.95 3.75
N THR A 790 4.98 -21.38 3.80
CA THR A 790 5.81 -21.51 2.60
C THR A 790 5.21 -22.57 1.67
N ILE A 791 5.03 -22.21 0.39
CA ILE A 791 4.46 -23.13 -0.60
C ILE A 791 5.42 -24.30 -0.86
N GLN A 792 4.86 -25.50 -0.99
CA GLN A 792 5.58 -26.74 -1.29
C GLN A 792 4.80 -27.61 -2.27
N ASN A 793 5.36 -28.76 -2.65
CA ASN A 793 4.63 -29.75 -3.45
C ASN A 793 3.40 -30.26 -2.67
N ASN A 794 2.29 -30.46 -3.38
CA ASN A 794 1.00 -30.87 -2.83
C ASN A 794 0.40 -29.85 -1.85
N PHE A 795 0.49 -28.57 -2.22
CA PHE A 795 0.00 -27.44 -1.43
C PHE A 795 -1.13 -26.72 -2.18
N ALA A 796 -1.99 -26.02 -1.46
CA ALA A 796 -3.12 -25.31 -2.04
C ALA A 796 -3.39 -23.96 -1.34
N LEU A 797 -3.90 -22.99 -2.11
CA LEU A 797 -4.29 -21.64 -1.66
C LEU A 797 -5.70 -21.31 -2.16
N TYR A 798 -6.56 -20.81 -1.31
CA TYR A 798 -7.95 -20.49 -1.62
C TYR A 798 -8.27 -19.02 -1.31
N PHE A 799 -8.49 -18.25 -2.37
CA PHE A 799 -8.84 -16.85 -2.32
C PHE A 799 -10.35 -16.66 -2.40
N THR A 800 -10.93 -15.94 -1.44
CA THR A 800 -12.37 -15.74 -1.33
C THR A 800 -12.71 -14.49 -0.53
N THR A 801 -13.89 -13.91 -0.74
CA THR A 801 -14.45 -12.86 0.13
C THR A 801 -15.30 -13.45 1.28
N LYS A 802 -15.31 -14.77 1.44
CA LYS A 802 -15.97 -15.46 2.57
C LYS A 802 -15.10 -15.41 3.82
N ILE A 803 -15.77 -15.18 4.95
CA ILE A 803 -15.16 -15.29 6.28
C ILE A 803 -15.33 -16.74 6.75
N SER A 804 -14.21 -17.36 7.14
CA SER A 804 -14.17 -18.71 7.70
C SER A 804 -14.68 -18.73 9.15
N THR A 805 -15.07 -19.91 9.61
CA THR A 805 -15.31 -20.17 11.04
C THR A 805 -14.19 -21.02 11.59
N ILE A 806 -13.70 -20.68 12.78
CA ILE A 806 -12.71 -21.48 13.49
C ILE A 806 -13.40 -22.76 13.97
N MET A 807 -12.94 -23.91 13.46
CA MET A 807 -13.48 -25.22 13.77
C MET A 807 -13.22 -25.58 15.22
N ASN A 808 -14.24 -26.13 15.89
CA ASN A 808 -14.06 -26.69 17.21
C ASN A 808 -13.05 -27.86 17.18
N PRO A 809 -12.21 -28.01 18.22
CA PRO A 809 -11.21 -29.07 18.28
C PRO A 809 -11.85 -30.47 18.17
N PRO A 810 -11.10 -31.49 17.71
CA PRO A 810 -11.65 -32.84 17.58
C PRO A 810 -12.06 -33.39 18.95
N VAL A 811 -13.26 -33.95 19.04
CA VAL A 811 -13.78 -34.58 20.26
C VAL A 811 -13.89 -36.07 20.02
N ALA A 812 -12.90 -36.84 20.47
CA ALA A 812 -12.95 -38.29 20.37
C ALA A 812 -13.99 -38.88 21.35
N GLN A 813 -14.97 -39.59 20.82
CA GLN A 813 -15.88 -40.44 21.60
C GLN A 813 -15.61 -41.90 21.30
N LEU A 814 -15.40 -42.69 22.35
CA LEU A 814 -15.29 -44.14 22.29
C LEU A 814 -16.65 -44.77 22.64
N ASN A 815 -17.06 -45.81 21.93
CA ASN A 815 -18.22 -46.61 22.34
C ASN A 815 -17.91 -47.55 23.53
N HIS A 816 -16.62 -47.77 23.80
CA HIS A 816 -16.11 -48.57 24.90
C HIS A 816 -14.83 -47.93 25.44
N ASP A 817 -14.80 -47.66 26.74
CA ASP A 817 -13.60 -47.17 27.42
C ASP A 817 -12.62 -48.31 27.76
N GLU A 818 -13.12 -49.56 27.78
CA GLU A 818 -12.34 -50.76 28.02
C GLU A 818 -12.99 -52.02 27.40
N PHE A 819 -12.17 -53.03 27.11
CA PHE A 819 -12.61 -54.35 26.63
C PHE A 819 -12.31 -55.43 27.66
N ASN A 820 -13.34 -55.95 28.33
CA ASN A 820 -13.20 -57.02 29.31
C ASN A 820 -13.63 -58.38 28.75
N PHE A 821 -12.69 -59.32 28.67
CA PHE A 821 -12.96 -60.69 28.24
C PHE A 821 -12.57 -61.69 29.33
N ALA A 822 -13.44 -62.66 29.62
CA ALA A 822 -13.12 -63.83 30.45
C ALA A 822 -13.16 -65.08 29.56
N LEU A 823 -11.98 -65.58 29.17
CA LEU A 823 -11.84 -66.67 28.22
C LEU A 823 -11.16 -67.88 28.84
N SER A 824 -11.69 -69.07 28.59
CA SER A 824 -11.02 -70.32 28.94
C SER A 824 -9.97 -70.69 27.88
N VAL A 825 -9.11 -71.65 28.21
CA VAL A 825 -8.06 -72.13 27.28
C VAL A 825 -8.70 -72.62 25.97
N GLY A 826 -8.35 -71.95 24.86
CA GLY A 826 -8.79 -72.30 23.51
C GLY A 826 -10.03 -71.55 23.00
N GLU A 827 -10.60 -70.63 23.79
CA GLU A 827 -11.73 -69.80 23.38
C GLU A 827 -11.26 -68.45 22.80
N SER A 828 -12.09 -67.86 21.95
CA SER A 828 -11.92 -66.50 21.44
C SER A 828 -13.20 -65.69 21.64
N ALA A 829 -13.04 -64.40 21.90
CA ALA A 829 -14.12 -63.42 21.86
C ALA A 829 -13.65 -62.16 21.14
N SER A 830 -14.62 -61.37 20.67
CA SER A 830 -14.40 -60.08 20.05
C SER A 830 -15.45 -59.08 20.51
N GLN A 831 -15.05 -57.81 20.57
CA GLN A 831 -15.91 -56.64 20.66
C GLN A 831 -15.33 -55.59 19.71
N THR A 832 -16.13 -54.58 19.36
CA THR A 832 -15.78 -53.57 18.35
C THR A 832 -15.58 -52.23 19.04
N LEU A 833 -14.38 -51.64 18.94
CA LEU A 833 -14.15 -50.23 19.25
C LEU A 833 -14.62 -49.37 18.09
N GLN A 834 -15.52 -48.44 18.36
CA GLN A 834 -15.90 -47.36 17.46
C GLN A 834 -15.38 -46.06 18.06
N ILE A 835 -14.51 -45.39 17.31
CA ILE A 835 -14.00 -44.05 17.60
C ILE A 835 -14.77 -43.09 16.70
N THR A 836 -15.47 -42.14 17.30
CA THR A 836 -16.23 -41.12 16.58
C THR A 836 -15.63 -39.76 16.89
N ASN A 837 -15.29 -38.98 15.87
CA ASN A 837 -15.01 -37.57 16.06
C ASN A 837 -16.35 -36.83 16.15
N LEU A 838 -16.64 -36.26 17.31
CA LEU A 838 -17.79 -35.38 17.55
C LEU A 838 -17.43 -33.89 17.42
N GLY A 839 -16.13 -33.58 17.23
CA GLY A 839 -15.65 -32.23 16.94
C GLY A 839 -15.64 -31.93 15.44
N GLU A 840 -15.20 -30.73 15.08
CA GLU A 840 -15.23 -30.24 13.70
C GLU A 840 -13.86 -30.40 13.01
N ALA A 841 -12.77 -30.10 13.73
CA ALA A 841 -11.40 -30.30 13.24
C ALA A 841 -11.02 -31.80 13.15
N ASN A 842 -9.96 -32.10 12.40
CA ASN A 842 -9.52 -33.47 12.12
C ASN A 842 -9.07 -34.22 13.38
N LEU A 843 -9.66 -35.39 13.67
CA LEU A 843 -9.21 -36.28 14.74
C LEU A 843 -8.11 -37.22 14.23
N ILE A 844 -6.87 -36.92 14.58
CA ILE A 844 -5.71 -37.82 14.38
C ILE A 844 -5.56 -38.69 15.63
N TYR A 845 -5.63 -40.01 15.49
CA TYR A 845 -5.55 -40.94 16.62
C TYR A 845 -4.67 -42.16 16.33
N ASN A 846 -4.11 -42.74 17.38
CA ASN A 846 -3.36 -44.00 17.35
C ASN A 846 -3.90 -44.94 18.45
N ILE A 847 -4.07 -46.23 18.15
CA ILE A 847 -4.53 -47.25 19.12
C ILE A 847 -3.35 -48.15 19.48
N VAL A 848 -2.92 -48.09 20.72
CA VAL A 848 -1.84 -48.92 21.27
C VAL A 848 -2.44 -49.93 22.25
N LYS A 849 -1.92 -51.17 22.26
CA LYS A 849 -2.37 -52.25 23.15
C LYS A 849 -1.29 -52.57 24.18
N ASP A 850 -1.49 -52.10 25.41
CA ASP A 850 -0.61 -52.39 26.54
C ASP A 850 -1.30 -53.33 27.55
N TYR A 851 -0.55 -54.27 28.11
CA TYR A 851 -0.99 -55.07 29.26
C TYR A 851 -0.51 -54.35 30.53
N GLN A 852 -1.41 -53.72 31.29
CA GLN A 852 -1.00 -53.11 32.56
C GLN A 852 -0.91 -54.16 33.67
N ASP A 853 0.30 -54.33 34.22
CA ASP A 853 0.48 -54.63 35.64
C ASP A 853 0.72 -53.28 36.34
N ASP A 854 -0.19 -52.91 37.24
CA ASP A 854 -0.18 -51.64 37.97
C ASP A 854 1.10 -51.53 38.79
N SER A 855 2.11 -50.77 38.31
CA SER A 855 2.86 -49.82 39.15
C SER A 855 3.93 -49.02 38.40
N ILE A 856 3.96 -47.72 38.73
CA ILE A 856 5.07 -46.74 38.77
C ILE A 856 5.34 -45.88 37.51
N LEU A 857 5.42 -44.57 37.81
CA LEU A 857 5.76 -43.40 37.01
C LEU A 857 7.05 -43.46 36.17
N LEU A 858 6.93 -42.88 34.97
CA LEU A 858 7.96 -42.45 34.00
C LEU A 858 9.37 -42.14 34.54
N ARG A 859 10.37 -42.73 33.86
CA ARG A 859 11.53 -42.10 33.19
C ARG A 859 12.44 -43.21 32.62
N ASP A 860 12.87 -43.06 31.35
CA ASP A 860 13.97 -43.78 30.65
C ASP A 860 13.63 -44.53 29.32
N SER A 861 12.89 -43.84 28.43
CA SER A 861 12.70 -44.20 27.01
C SER A 861 13.05 -43.03 26.07
N GLY A 862 13.45 -43.29 24.82
CA GLY A 862 13.72 -42.24 23.83
C GLY A 862 13.59 -42.67 22.35
N GLY A 863 13.44 -41.68 21.46
CA GLY A 863 13.10 -41.88 20.05
C GLY A 863 11.64 -41.48 19.71
N PRO A 864 11.23 -41.53 18.44
CA PRO A 864 12.03 -41.97 17.31
C PRO A 864 13.13 -40.95 16.97
N ASP A 865 14.26 -41.42 16.47
CA ASP A 865 15.13 -40.54 15.68
C ASP A 865 14.52 -40.28 14.29
N GLY A 866 15.15 -39.42 13.48
CA GLY A 866 14.66 -39.04 12.15
C GLY A 866 14.53 -40.20 11.14
N TYR A 867 15.04 -41.39 11.46
CA TYR A 867 14.85 -42.61 10.65
C TYR A 867 13.77 -43.54 11.23
N GLY A 868 13.42 -43.40 12.52
CA GLY A 868 12.37 -44.17 13.18
C GLY A 868 12.86 -45.17 14.24
N TYR A 869 14.11 -45.09 14.71
CA TYR A 869 14.59 -45.96 15.79
C TYR A 869 14.18 -45.44 17.17
N PHE A 870 13.72 -46.35 18.02
CA PHE A 870 13.37 -46.12 19.42
C PHE A 870 14.29 -46.94 20.34
N TRP A 871 14.50 -46.48 21.58
CA TRP A 871 15.18 -47.23 22.62
C TRP A 871 14.40 -47.19 23.94
N ASN A 872 14.44 -48.32 24.64
CA ASN A 872 13.97 -48.51 26.02
C ASN A 872 15.12 -49.17 26.80
N ASP A 873 15.39 -48.74 28.03
CA ASP A 873 16.38 -49.41 28.87
C ASP A 873 15.77 -50.62 29.61
N SER A 874 16.60 -51.42 30.30
CA SER A 874 16.15 -52.63 31.00
C SER A 874 15.33 -52.37 32.27
N ASN A 875 15.16 -51.11 32.67
CA ASN A 875 14.36 -50.70 33.82
C ASN A 875 12.89 -50.45 33.43
N GLU A 876 12.59 -50.36 32.13
CA GLU A 876 11.24 -50.16 31.61
C GLU A 876 10.42 -51.47 31.59
N PRO A 877 9.08 -51.40 31.76
CA PRO A 877 8.19 -52.58 31.78
C PRO A 877 8.28 -53.47 30.53
N ASP A 878 8.63 -52.90 29.38
CA ASP A 878 8.87 -53.59 28.10
C ASP A 878 10.34 -53.45 27.61
N GLY A 879 11.23 -53.09 28.53
CA GLY A 879 12.66 -53.01 28.32
C GLY A 879 13.32 -54.39 28.11
N PRO A 880 14.53 -54.45 27.54
CA PRO A 880 15.25 -55.72 27.45
C PRO A 880 15.58 -56.26 28.85
N GLU A 881 15.20 -57.50 29.17
CA GLU A 881 15.65 -58.15 30.41
C GLU A 881 17.18 -58.23 30.44
N PHE A 882 17.81 -57.79 31.55
CA PHE A 882 19.26 -57.93 31.72
C PHE A 882 19.65 -59.41 31.67
N ASN A 883 20.31 -59.80 30.57
CA ASN A 883 20.75 -61.17 30.35
C ASN A 883 22.20 -61.16 29.84
N TRP A 884 23.15 -61.11 30.78
CA TRP A 884 24.57 -61.20 30.46
C TRP A 884 24.94 -62.58 29.90
N ARG A 885 25.24 -62.61 28.60
CA ARG A 885 25.74 -63.82 27.93
C ARG A 885 27.26 -63.86 28.05
N ASP A 886 27.78 -64.59 29.04
CA ASP A 886 29.21 -64.84 29.15
C ASP A 886 29.67 -65.78 28.03
N ILE A 887 30.36 -65.22 27.04
CA ILE A 887 30.90 -65.95 25.90
C ILE A 887 32.37 -66.38 26.10
N SER A 888 32.97 -66.18 27.28
CA SER A 888 34.39 -66.51 27.51
C SER A 888 34.75 -67.96 27.21
N GLY A 889 33.79 -68.89 27.31
CA GLY A 889 33.96 -70.31 26.99
C GLY A 889 33.55 -70.74 25.57
N VAL A 890 32.90 -69.88 24.79
CA VAL A 890 32.32 -70.23 23.47
C VAL A 890 32.63 -69.24 22.34
N GLY A 891 33.08 -68.04 22.67
CA GLY A 891 33.40 -66.97 21.73
C GLY A 891 34.82 -67.08 21.17
N THR A 892 35.05 -66.39 20.06
CA THR A 892 36.39 -66.21 19.48
C THR A 892 37.04 -64.99 20.10
N GLU A 893 38.21 -65.15 20.74
CA GLU A 893 38.95 -64.04 21.31
C GLU A 893 39.42 -63.07 20.21
N VAL A 894 39.06 -61.79 20.38
CA VAL A 894 39.49 -60.70 19.50
C VAL A 894 40.67 -60.00 20.16
N ASN A 895 41.79 -59.94 19.45
CA ASN A 895 43.01 -59.28 19.90
C ASN A 895 43.19 -57.94 19.20
N PHE A 896 43.47 -56.88 19.97
CA PHE A 896 43.74 -55.55 19.45
C PHE A 896 45.24 -55.25 19.47
N THR A 897 45.73 -54.57 18.46
CA THR A 897 47.14 -54.15 18.37
C THR A 897 47.42 -52.85 19.12
N HIS A 898 46.39 -52.05 19.38
CA HIS A 898 46.42 -50.78 20.12
C HIS A 898 45.03 -50.53 20.73
N ASN A 899 44.92 -49.67 21.76
CA ASN A 899 43.64 -49.30 22.39
C ASN A 899 42.75 -48.37 21.57
N ASP A 900 43.18 -47.98 20.36
CA ASP A 900 42.43 -47.05 19.47
C ASP A 900 42.30 -47.61 18.05
N VAL A 901 42.69 -48.88 17.83
CA VAL A 901 42.68 -49.53 16.52
C VAL A 901 41.75 -50.73 16.57
N GLY A 902 40.69 -50.68 15.78
CA GLY A 902 39.70 -51.74 15.64
C GLY A 902 40.16 -52.91 14.78
N THR A 903 39.38 -53.98 14.80
CA THR A 903 39.65 -55.21 14.04
C THR A 903 39.48 -55.02 12.53
N ASN A 904 40.00 -55.92 11.70
CA ASN A 904 39.45 -56.06 10.34
C ASN A 904 37.93 -56.39 10.39
N LEU A 905 37.21 -56.15 9.29
CA LEU A 905 35.78 -56.49 9.20
C LEU A 905 35.56 -57.99 9.46
N ILE A 906 34.67 -58.30 10.39
CA ILE A 906 34.27 -59.62 10.84
C ILE A 906 32.91 -59.93 10.19
N PRO A 907 32.74 -61.07 9.51
CA PRO A 907 31.44 -61.44 8.93
C PRO A 907 30.36 -61.62 10.01
N LEU A 908 29.17 -61.04 9.80
CA LEU A 908 27.99 -61.21 10.67
C LEU A 908 27.33 -62.58 10.50
N GLY A 909 27.46 -63.17 9.31
CA GLY A 909 26.81 -64.44 8.95
C GLY A 909 25.36 -64.31 8.50
N PHE A 910 24.82 -63.08 8.46
CA PHE A 910 23.51 -62.72 7.91
C PHE A 910 23.55 -61.25 7.44
N THR A 911 22.57 -60.84 6.63
CA THR A 911 22.40 -59.44 6.22
C THR A 911 21.71 -58.66 7.33
N PHE A 912 22.34 -57.58 7.81
CA PHE A 912 21.83 -56.68 8.82
C PHE A 912 21.50 -55.33 8.19
N ASN A 913 20.22 -55.00 8.10
CA ASN A 913 19.77 -53.68 7.63
C ASN A 913 19.84 -52.69 8.80
N PHE A 914 20.57 -51.59 8.62
CA PHE A 914 20.77 -50.54 9.61
C PHE A 914 20.66 -49.17 8.94
N TYR A 915 19.68 -48.36 9.37
CA TYR A 915 19.33 -47.07 8.71
C TYR A 915 19.13 -47.20 7.18
N GLY A 916 18.51 -48.29 6.72
CA GLY A 916 18.18 -48.50 5.31
C GLY A 916 19.32 -49.02 4.45
N VAL A 917 20.49 -49.29 5.04
CA VAL A 917 21.65 -49.85 4.35
C VAL A 917 21.92 -51.27 4.85
N ASP A 918 22.12 -52.21 3.93
CA ASP A 918 22.43 -53.60 4.23
C ASP A 918 23.94 -53.81 4.47
N TYR A 919 24.27 -54.42 5.62
CA TYR A 919 25.63 -54.79 6.00
C TYR A 919 25.76 -56.31 6.24
N ASP A 920 26.86 -56.90 5.79
CA ASP A 920 27.17 -58.33 5.97
C ASP A 920 28.35 -58.60 6.94
N SER A 921 28.99 -57.52 7.39
CA SER A 921 30.20 -57.55 8.21
C SER A 921 30.29 -56.30 9.08
N PHE A 922 31.02 -56.41 10.19
CA PHE A 922 31.18 -55.34 11.19
C PHE A 922 32.60 -55.29 11.74
N ARG A 923 33.00 -54.15 12.29
CA ARG A 923 34.26 -53.93 12.99
C ARG A 923 33.98 -53.70 14.46
N ILE A 924 34.84 -54.23 15.32
CA ILE A 924 34.85 -53.93 16.77
C ILE A 924 36.05 -53.05 17.07
N ASN A 925 35.85 -51.99 17.85
CA ASN A 925 36.94 -51.15 18.33
C ASN A 925 37.10 -51.29 19.87
N PRO A 926 38.35 -51.29 20.38
CA PRO A 926 38.61 -51.39 21.83
C PRO A 926 38.03 -50.23 22.66
N ASN A 927 37.67 -49.11 22.05
CA ASN A 927 36.94 -48.00 22.68
C ASN A 927 35.43 -48.26 22.84
N GLY A 928 34.95 -49.46 22.54
CA GLY A 928 33.60 -49.92 22.93
C GLY A 928 32.51 -49.71 21.88
N TRP A 929 32.85 -49.34 20.65
CA TRP A 929 31.89 -49.18 19.56
C TRP A 929 31.99 -50.30 18.50
N ILE A 930 30.88 -50.51 17.79
CA ILE A 930 30.78 -51.36 16.60
C ILE A 930 30.37 -50.48 15.42
N GLY A 931 31.04 -50.66 14.28
CA GLY A 931 30.71 -49.94 13.05
C GLY A 931 30.85 -50.84 11.83
N PHE A 932 30.22 -50.44 10.72
CA PHE A 932 30.06 -51.29 9.55
C PHE A 932 30.97 -50.89 8.37
N GLY A 933 31.97 -50.02 8.62
CA GLY A 933 32.87 -49.47 7.60
C GLY A 933 34.34 -49.36 8.03
N ASN A 934 35.01 -48.29 7.59
CA ASN A 934 36.40 -48.00 7.94
C ASN A 934 36.55 -47.73 9.45
N ASP A 935 37.76 -47.96 9.96
CA ASP A 935 38.09 -47.65 11.36
C ASP A 935 38.15 -46.14 11.60
N ASN A 936 37.91 -45.73 12.84
CA ASN A 936 38.10 -44.37 13.31
C ASN A 936 38.93 -44.38 14.61
N THR A 937 40.03 -43.63 14.61
CA THR A 937 40.97 -43.51 15.74
C THR A 937 40.71 -42.25 16.59
N GLU A 938 39.60 -41.55 16.38
CA GLU A 938 39.21 -40.40 17.21
C GLU A 938 38.96 -40.83 18.66
N TRP A 939 39.52 -40.05 19.59
CA TRP A 939 39.56 -40.30 21.03
C TRP A 939 38.74 -39.29 21.86
N THR A 940 38.06 -38.35 21.19
CA THR A 940 37.21 -37.33 21.84
C THR A 940 35.74 -37.64 21.61
N ASN A 941 34.93 -37.61 22.67
CA ASN A 941 33.49 -37.85 22.58
C ASN A 941 32.77 -36.64 21.98
N THR A 942 31.93 -36.88 20.97
CA THR A 942 30.99 -35.91 20.39
C THR A 942 29.54 -36.39 20.58
N SER A 943 28.56 -35.51 20.36
CA SER A 943 27.15 -35.90 20.33
C SER A 943 26.87 -36.90 19.21
N ILE A 944 25.81 -37.69 19.31
CA ILE A 944 25.33 -38.53 18.20
C ILE A 944 23.90 -38.06 17.87
N PRO A 945 23.59 -37.73 16.59
CA PRO A 945 24.50 -37.65 15.45
C PRO A 945 25.45 -36.43 15.54
N SER A 946 26.66 -36.54 14.97
CA SER A 946 27.65 -35.44 14.91
C SER A 946 28.07 -35.06 13.49
N SER A 947 27.35 -35.52 12.47
CA SER A 947 27.64 -35.23 11.05
C SER A 947 26.38 -35.26 10.21
#